data_AF-A0A351AUF7-F1
#
_entry.id   AF-A0A351AUF7-F1
#
_cell.length_a   1.000
_cell.length_b   1.000
_cell.length_c   1.000
_cell.angle_alpha   90.00
_cell.angle_beta   90.00
_cell.angle_gamma   90.00
#
_symmetry.space_group_name_H-M   'P 1'
#
loop_
_entity.id
_entity.type
_entity.pdbx_description
1 polymer ?
#
loop_
_entity_poly.entity_id
_entity_poly.type
_entity_poly.pdbx_seq_one_letter_code
_entity_poly.pdbx_strand_id
1 'polypeptide(L)'
;MFGAKIGSFGGIFAMKKTIALFAAVLMLLCAVPFAAIGEMNLAAAKTAGDFPDAVFNPLGDAASVEYSHNANFTGESGTEFVSDGENGIKSANGGMKSSVVTITITFGEAVSNARLSFDYKVSSEARYDYLSVNGSTEKTLSGEIDWTNYSQAVTAGSVVTLAYIKDSSGDRGSDCVWFKNFALQSLGTVTFENVDPLAVLTVRNAEGNIENPTENGNVYALAAGEYSYSLTRFGYQMQSGEFTVSGDMSIELDAMTELETCMINFSVTPAEASVTLTHPTGGEMQADENGAFVLPKGEVYSYTVSAANYVTANGSFTASGDAVIEVELTYAGEAWDGTTVTQPAEENGVYMISDAAEFEWFAQFVNAGNSTANAALTQNINFNGKARTAFGIYDYADNNSGYNGTFDGRGFAVTGIAGEGGILDCIGPDGVVKNIIANVNIASDANIGGIANTSKGLVENCLVAGSVSTSASSCSSAGIVGRAMTGNTVRGCVNNAAISNTTNSYASTVSLGGIVGYTYGTVENCYNTGSLSAKQDRTTNKGIGGIAGQIHAPAIVRNVYNVGSVIGPEAGIGGIAGVLKGTLQNAYFLEGTAANGVSSTEGTPTAEYASKTAEEMRSAEFAATLGEAFNNDTDGINGGMPVLAWQGGSTELPNEIETALLQYPELIRDFVDKTQTVDMNALMNDIQLPRPSTLEDAGILTDRSNQKVLMESMNTEAFEFYGYHGIVYRPLPGSPAVTVQYRISVQDRNTEEILGSRVFELTILPLTEAELAEAEQVMQSACTEEVYWNGIKGENASKDSVTVNLAPFSELVLNENGG
;
A
#
# COMPACT_ATOMS: atom_id res chain seq x y z
N MET A 1 -53.85 8.52 37.38
CA MET A 1 -54.05 9.97 37.56
C MET A 1 -54.30 10.56 36.17
N PHE A 2 -55.54 10.88 35.79
CA PHE A 2 -56.12 12.24 35.85
C PHE A 2 -55.06 13.31 35.52
N GLY A 3 -55.17 14.16 34.50
CA GLY A 3 -56.12 14.44 33.43
C GLY A 3 -55.32 15.28 32.42
N ALA A 4 -55.83 16.03 31.45
CA ALA A 4 -57.12 16.32 30.87
C ALA A 4 -56.72 17.01 29.53
N LYS A 5 -57.18 16.55 28.37
CA LYS A 5 -58.44 16.93 27.71
C LYS A 5 -58.34 18.27 26.94
N ILE A 6 -58.92 18.21 25.72
CA ILE A 6 -59.49 19.31 24.91
C ILE A 6 -58.44 20.00 24.01
N GLY A 7 -58.63 20.15 22.69
CA GLY A 7 -59.76 19.91 21.80
C GLY A 7 -59.32 20.40 20.40
N SER A 8 -59.62 19.68 19.31
CA SER A 8 -60.88 19.72 18.56
C SER A 8 -60.92 20.81 17.47
N PHE A 9 -60.99 20.34 16.21
CA PHE A 9 -61.66 20.93 15.03
C PHE A 9 -61.08 22.25 14.48
N GLY A 10 -60.96 22.50 13.17
CA GLY A 10 -61.51 21.91 11.95
C GLY A 10 -61.79 23.04 10.94
N GLY A 11 -61.75 22.76 9.62
CA GLY A 11 -62.29 23.62 8.56
C GLY A 11 -61.31 24.62 7.93
N ILE A 12 -60.72 24.39 6.75
CA ILE A 12 -61.23 24.60 5.38
C ILE A 12 -61.48 26.08 5.00
N PHE A 13 -60.96 26.44 3.80
CA PHE A 13 -61.30 27.54 2.86
C PHE A 13 -60.30 28.72 2.70
N ALA A 14 -59.46 28.56 1.67
CA ALA A 14 -59.36 29.38 0.45
C ALA A 14 -58.49 30.66 0.36
N MET A 15 -57.63 30.60 -0.67
CA MET A 15 -57.27 31.62 -1.67
C MET A 15 -56.84 33.02 -1.19
N LYS A 16 -55.55 33.34 -1.41
CA LYS A 16 -55.09 34.26 -2.49
C LYS A 16 -53.56 34.53 -2.40
N LYS A 17 -52.95 34.64 -3.60
CA LYS A 17 -51.65 35.28 -3.92
C LYS A 17 -50.40 34.45 -3.53
N THR A 18 -49.36 34.24 -4.35
CA THR A 18 -48.91 34.90 -5.59
C THR A 18 -47.92 33.97 -6.31
N ILE A 19 -47.99 34.00 -7.64
CA ILE A 19 -46.93 33.64 -8.58
C ILE A 19 -45.70 34.51 -8.31
N ALA A 20 -44.51 33.91 -8.17
CA ALA A 20 -43.17 34.43 -8.54
C ALA A 20 -42.07 33.79 -7.65
N LEU A 21 -41.55 32.63 -8.07
CA LEU A 21 -40.28 32.09 -7.59
C LEU A 21 -39.37 31.86 -8.80
N PHE A 22 -39.01 32.96 -9.45
CA PHE A 22 -38.05 33.02 -10.55
C PHE A 22 -37.37 34.40 -10.47
N ALA A 23 -36.55 34.60 -9.44
CA ALA A 23 -35.60 35.73 -9.27
C ALA A 23 -34.91 35.68 -7.89
N ALA A 24 -34.35 34.53 -7.48
CA ALA A 24 -33.58 34.40 -6.23
C ALA A 24 -32.19 33.77 -6.44
N VAL A 25 -31.63 33.93 -7.65
CA VAL A 25 -30.24 33.53 -8.00
C VAL A 25 -29.37 34.77 -8.26
N LEU A 26 -29.91 35.98 -8.12
CA LEU A 26 -29.20 37.22 -8.42
C LEU A 26 -29.26 38.21 -7.24
N MET A 27 -28.78 37.84 -6.05
CA MET A 27 -28.38 38.77 -4.98
C MET A 27 -27.74 38.06 -3.77
N LEU A 28 -26.62 37.39 -3.99
CA LEU A 28 -25.65 37.07 -2.92
C LEU A 28 -24.22 37.18 -3.46
N LEU A 29 -23.94 38.36 -4.04
CA LEU A 29 -22.60 38.90 -4.18
C LEU A 29 -22.32 39.79 -2.96
N CYS A 30 -21.08 39.68 -2.46
CA CYS A 30 -20.44 40.48 -1.39
C CYS A 30 -20.66 40.01 0.06
N ALA A 31 -19.71 39.20 0.55
CA ALA A 31 -18.99 39.47 1.81
C ALA A 31 -17.92 38.40 2.13
N VAL A 32 -16.72 38.54 1.56
CA VAL A 32 -15.47 38.05 2.16
C VAL A 32 -14.39 39.13 1.90
N PRO A 33 -13.58 39.55 2.88
CA PRO A 33 -12.92 40.85 2.85
C PRO A 33 -11.69 40.88 1.95
N PHE A 34 -11.74 41.75 0.94
CA PHE A 34 -10.60 42.17 0.13
C PHE A 34 -9.68 43.07 0.97
N ALA A 35 -8.46 42.62 1.24
CA ALA A 35 -7.38 43.48 1.70
C ALA A 35 -6.27 43.47 0.64
N ALA A 36 -6.15 44.60 -0.06
CA ALA A 36 -5.03 45.05 -0.88
C ALA A 36 -4.66 44.23 -2.13
N ILE A 37 -5.52 44.26 -3.15
CA ILE A 37 -5.08 44.24 -4.56
C ILE A 37 -5.72 45.46 -5.23
N GLY A 38 -4.90 46.32 -5.84
CA GLY A 38 -5.35 47.52 -6.54
C GLY A 38 -6.26 47.21 -7.74
N GLU A 39 -7.11 48.17 -8.09
CA GLU A 39 -8.12 48.11 -9.15
C GLU A 39 -7.66 47.31 -10.39
N MET A 40 -8.28 46.16 -10.63
CA MET A 40 -8.15 45.37 -11.86
C MET A 40 -9.09 45.94 -12.92
N ASN A 41 -8.55 46.32 -14.09
CA ASN A 41 -9.37 46.65 -15.25
C ASN A 41 -9.91 45.35 -15.85
N LEU A 42 -11.23 45.19 -15.88
CA LEU A 42 -11.91 44.06 -16.52
C LEU A 42 -11.92 44.27 -18.04
N ALA A 43 -11.17 43.46 -18.79
CA ALA A 43 -11.21 43.47 -20.25
C ALA A 43 -12.43 42.70 -20.77
N ALA A 44 -13.00 43.16 -21.88
CA ALA A 44 -14.18 42.57 -22.52
C ALA A 44 -13.90 41.14 -23.04
N ALA A 45 -14.88 40.24 -22.85
CA ALA A 45 -14.86 38.89 -23.38
C ALA A 45 -14.65 38.87 -24.91
N LYS A 46 -13.56 38.24 -25.37
CA LYS A 46 -13.32 37.94 -26.79
C LYS A 46 -13.94 36.57 -27.11
N THR A 47 -14.66 36.48 -28.24
CA THR A 47 -15.14 35.21 -28.80
C THR A 47 -13.99 34.44 -29.44
N ALA A 48 -13.93 33.12 -29.18
CA ALA A 48 -12.94 32.18 -29.70
C ALA A 48 -12.74 32.30 -31.23
N GLY A 49 -11.49 32.51 -31.66
CA GLY A 49 -11.16 32.58 -33.10
C GLY A 49 -9.75 33.03 -33.47
N ASP A 50 -9.01 33.73 -32.59
CA ASP A 50 -7.64 34.17 -32.85
C ASP A 50 -6.69 33.55 -31.80
N PHE A 51 -5.72 32.74 -32.26
CA PHE A 51 -4.61 32.13 -31.50
C PHE A 51 -4.11 33.03 -30.34
N PRO A 52 -4.29 32.65 -29.05
CA PRO A 52 -3.60 31.55 -28.36
C PRO A 52 -4.52 30.41 -27.82
N ASP A 53 -5.81 30.44 -28.13
CA ASP A 53 -6.81 29.58 -27.45
C ASP A 53 -6.76 28.09 -27.84
N ALA A 54 -5.98 27.71 -28.86
CA ALA A 54 -5.91 26.33 -29.34
C ALA A 54 -5.42 25.35 -28.26
N VAL A 55 -4.63 25.82 -27.28
CA VAL A 55 -4.17 25.02 -26.15
C VAL A 55 -5.33 24.57 -25.24
N PHE A 56 -6.44 25.30 -25.24
CA PHE A 56 -7.66 25.02 -24.48
C PHE A 56 -8.72 24.27 -25.29
N ASN A 57 -8.47 23.96 -26.57
CA ASN A 57 -9.41 23.20 -27.40
C ASN A 57 -9.95 21.92 -26.74
N PRO A 58 -9.15 21.14 -25.98
CA PRO A 58 -9.67 19.95 -25.29
C PRO A 58 -10.70 20.23 -24.20
N LEU A 59 -10.83 21.47 -23.73
CA LEU A 59 -11.89 21.88 -22.81
C LEU A 59 -13.24 22.08 -23.53
N GLY A 60 -13.22 22.34 -24.84
CA GLY A 60 -14.43 22.52 -25.68
C GLY A 60 -15.39 23.58 -25.12
N ASP A 61 -16.70 23.33 -25.30
CA ASP A 61 -17.76 24.18 -24.76
C ASP A 61 -17.98 24.00 -23.24
N ALA A 62 -17.20 23.13 -22.60
CA ALA A 62 -17.36 22.80 -21.18
C ALA A 62 -16.77 23.87 -20.25
N ALA A 63 -15.91 24.75 -20.76
CA ALA A 63 -15.33 25.84 -19.99
C ALA A 63 -15.15 27.11 -20.84
N SER A 64 -15.26 28.27 -20.20
CA SER A 64 -14.86 29.56 -20.77
C SER A 64 -13.52 29.99 -20.19
N VAL A 65 -12.64 30.52 -21.04
CA VAL A 65 -11.31 31.00 -20.64
C VAL A 65 -11.24 32.51 -20.81
N GLU A 66 -10.77 33.20 -19.78
CA GLU A 66 -10.57 34.64 -19.78
C GLU A 66 -9.14 34.99 -19.38
N TYR A 67 -8.57 36.03 -19.99
CA TYR A 67 -7.29 36.59 -19.60
C TYR A 67 -7.49 37.92 -18.88
N SER A 68 -6.71 38.17 -17.83
CA SER A 68 -6.71 39.45 -17.13
C SER A 68 -5.32 39.79 -16.62
N HIS A 69 -5.11 41.05 -16.26
CA HIS A 69 -3.84 41.53 -15.74
C HIS A 69 -4.02 42.71 -14.78
N ASN A 70 -2.98 43.02 -14.01
CA ASN A 70 -2.95 44.22 -13.17
C ASN A 70 -2.41 45.45 -13.92
N ALA A 71 -2.53 46.64 -13.33
CA ALA A 71 -2.11 47.89 -13.95
C ALA A 71 -0.60 48.01 -14.29
N ASN A 72 0.23 47.07 -13.84
CA ASN A 72 1.68 47.06 -14.11
C ASN A 72 2.04 46.23 -15.36
N PHE A 73 1.11 45.48 -15.94
CA PHE A 73 1.31 44.87 -17.25
C PHE A 73 1.18 45.95 -18.34
N THR A 74 2.19 46.04 -19.22
CA THR A 74 2.26 47.10 -20.24
C THR A 74 1.82 46.65 -21.64
N GLY A 75 1.40 45.39 -21.80
CA GLY A 75 0.84 44.87 -23.05
C GLY A 75 -0.63 45.27 -23.24
N GLU A 76 -1.18 44.99 -24.42
CA GLU A 76 -2.62 45.18 -24.68
C GLU A 76 -3.43 44.05 -24.04
N SER A 77 -4.69 44.32 -23.66
CA SER A 77 -5.59 43.26 -23.17
C SER A 77 -5.79 42.15 -24.21
N GLY A 78 -5.67 40.90 -23.78
CA GLY A 78 -5.66 39.72 -24.65
C GLY A 78 -4.28 39.36 -25.21
N THR A 79 -3.20 40.00 -24.73
CA THR A 79 -1.80 39.66 -25.05
C THR A 79 -1.00 39.21 -23.83
N GLU A 80 -1.68 38.93 -22.71
CA GLU A 80 -1.10 38.48 -21.45
C GLU A 80 -0.33 37.17 -21.60
N PHE A 81 -0.81 36.32 -22.52
CA PHE A 81 -0.18 35.07 -22.92
C PHE A 81 0.01 35.04 -24.43
N VAL A 82 1.18 34.58 -24.86
CA VAL A 82 1.56 34.47 -26.27
C VAL A 82 1.98 33.04 -26.58
N SER A 83 1.89 32.62 -27.83
CA SER A 83 2.33 31.28 -28.21
C SER A 83 3.83 31.09 -28.06
N ASP A 84 4.22 29.88 -27.68
CA ASP A 84 5.62 29.44 -27.63
C ASP A 84 6.05 28.64 -28.87
N GLY A 85 5.21 28.52 -29.90
CA GLY A 85 5.54 27.84 -31.17
C GLY A 85 5.42 26.30 -31.15
N GLU A 86 5.35 25.67 -29.98
CA GLU A 86 5.24 24.20 -29.80
C GLU A 86 3.90 23.79 -29.16
N ASN A 87 2.77 24.24 -29.71
CA ASN A 87 1.41 23.97 -29.20
C ASN A 87 1.16 24.38 -27.72
N GLY A 88 1.99 25.27 -27.18
CA GLY A 88 1.85 25.85 -25.85
C GLY A 88 1.78 27.37 -25.84
N ILE A 89 1.46 27.93 -24.68
CA ILE A 89 1.43 29.36 -24.40
C ILE A 89 2.42 29.73 -23.30
N LYS A 90 2.88 30.98 -23.28
CA LYS A 90 3.72 31.54 -22.22
C LYS A 90 3.27 32.92 -21.80
N SER A 91 3.56 33.29 -20.55
CA SER A 91 3.27 34.63 -20.06
C SER A 91 4.11 35.70 -20.76
N ALA A 92 3.48 36.84 -21.07
CA ALA A 92 4.09 37.94 -21.80
C ALA A 92 4.65 39.05 -20.90
N ASN A 93 4.61 38.86 -19.58
CA ASN A 93 5.03 39.86 -18.58
C ASN A 93 6.48 39.71 -18.11
N GLY A 94 7.31 38.97 -18.85
CA GLY A 94 8.75 38.88 -18.58
C GLY A 94 9.43 40.25 -18.66
N GLY A 95 10.29 40.56 -17.69
CA GLY A 95 10.95 41.85 -17.50
C GLY A 95 10.06 42.96 -16.96
N MET A 96 8.80 42.67 -16.59
CA MET A 96 7.86 43.67 -16.07
C MET A 96 7.72 43.59 -14.55
N LYS A 97 8.05 44.68 -13.85
CA LYS A 97 8.04 44.77 -12.39
C LYS A 97 6.64 44.82 -11.81
N SER A 98 6.41 44.06 -10.75
CA SER A 98 5.15 43.99 -9.99
C SER A 98 3.93 43.69 -10.87
N SER A 99 4.15 43.06 -12.02
CA SER A 99 3.10 42.73 -12.98
C SER A 99 2.45 41.39 -12.64
N VAL A 100 1.16 41.27 -12.95
CA VAL A 100 0.42 40.01 -12.80
C VAL A 100 -0.37 39.79 -14.07
N VAL A 101 -0.25 38.60 -14.63
CA VAL A 101 -1.08 38.11 -15.72
C VAL A 101 -1.77 36.82 -15.28
N THR A 102 -3.05 36.68 -15.62
CA THR A 102 -3.91 35.62 -15.09
C THR A 102 -4.75 34.99 -16.20
N ILE A 103 -4.80 33.66 -16.21
CA ILE A 103 -5.78 32.87 -16.93
C ILE A 103 -6.87 32.47 -15.94
N THR A 104 -8.13 32.74 -16.26
CA THR A 104 -9.30 32.31 -15.50
C THR A 104 -10.10 31.33 -16.34
N ILE A 105 -10.19 30.08 -15.89
CA ILE A 105 -10.98 29.03 -16.52
C ILE A 105 -12.24 28.83 -15.69
N THR A 106 -13.40 29.06 -16.27
CA THR A 106 -14.70 28.89 -15.62
C THR A 106 -15.43 27.73 -16.26
N PHE A 107 -15.77 26.71 -15.47
CA PHE A 107 -16.44 25.50 -15.94
C PHE A 107 -17.96 25.70 -15.96
N GLY A 108 -18.59 25.38 -17.09
CA GLY A 108 -20.03 25.54 -17.29
C GLY A 108 -20.85 24.47 -16.58
N GLU A 109 -22.17 24.69 -16.55
CA GLU A 109 -23.16 23.80 -15.90
C GLU A 109 -23.17 22.36 -16.45
N ALA A 110 -22.62 22.13 -17.65
CA ALA A 110 -22.52 20.80 -18.26
C ALA A 110 -21.42 19.92 -17.64
N VAL A 111 -20.50 20.51 -16.87
CA VAL A 111 -19.44 19.78 -16.16
C VAL A 111 -19.98 19.33 -14.81
N SER A 112 -20.48 18.11 -14.71
CA SER A 112 -20.94 17.58 -13.42
C SER A 112 -19.76 17.30 -12.48
N ASN A 113 -18.86 16.41 -12.90
CA ASN A 113 -17.65 16.01 -12.20
C ASN A 113 -16.55 15.67 -13.23
N ALA A 114 -15.41 16.33 -13.14
CA ALA A 114 -14.31 16.15 -14.08
C ALA A 114 -12.95 16.43 -13.45
N ARG A 115 -11.88 15.96 -14.08
CA ARG A 115 -10.50 16.30 -13.76
C ARG A 115 -9.94 17.22 -14.84
N LEU A 116 -9.56 18.43 -14.45
CA LEU A 116 -8.73 19.30 -15.26
C LEU A 116 -7.27 18.89 -15.08
N SER A 117 -6.53 18.74 -16.17
CA SER A 117 -5.07 18.57 -16.13
C SER A 117 -4.39 19.45 -17.16
N PHE A 118 -3.15 19.88 -16.90
CA PHE A 118 -2.29 20.60 -17.83
C PHE A 118 -0.83 20.49 -17.44
N ASP A 119 0.07 20.67 -18.39
CA ASP A 119 1.50 20.75 -18.12
C ASP A 119 1.92 22.21 -17.97
N TYR A 120 2.79 22.50 -17.00
CA TYR A 120 3.38 23.82 -16.80
C TYR A 120 4.90 23.76 -16.69
N LYS A 121 5.56 24.88 -16.97
CA LYS A 121 6.99 25.09 -16.81
C LYS A 121 7.22 26.50 -16.26
N VAL A 122 8.20 26.70 -15.39
CA VAL A 122 8.56 28.03 -14.86
C VAL A 122 10.06 28.23 -15.01
N SER A 123 10.48 29.43 -15.44
CA SER A 123 11.89 29.83 -15.48
C SER A 123 12.00 31.23 -14.90
N SER A 124 12.33 31.32 -13.63
CA SER A 124 12.32 32.57 -12.86
C SER A 124 13.30 32.56 -11.68
N GLU A 125 13.28 33.63 -10.89
CA GLU A 125 13.95 33.67 -9.59
C GLU A 125 13.17 32.88 -8.53
N ALA A 126 13.82 31.88 -7.94
CA ALA A 126 13.22 31.06 -6.90
C ALA A 126 12.71 31.91 -5.72
N ARG A 127 11.43 31.76 -5.39
CA ARG A 127 10.64 32.46 -4.35
C ARG A 127 10.36 33.95 -4.61
N TYR A 128 10.62 34.45 -5.81
CA TYR A 128 10.30 35.83 -6.18
C TYR A 128 9.13 35.87 -7.13
N ASP A 129 9.34 35.44 -8.38
CA ASP A 129 8.28 35.29 -9.37
C ASP A 129 7.76 33.86 -9.37
N TYR A 130 6.44 33.71 -9.38
CA TYR A 130 5.83 32.41 -9.15
C TYR A 130 4.51 32.28 -9.90
N LEU A 131 4.20 31.03 -10.25
CA LEU A 131 2.86 30.62 -10.63
C LEU A 131 2.01 30.47 -9.36
N SER A 132 0.92 31.21 -9.30
CA SER A 132 -0.15 31.06 -8.33
C SER A 132 -1.31 30.32 -8.99
N VAL A 133 -1.66 29.15 -8.44
CA VAL A 133 -2.86 28.41 -8.82
C VAL A 133 -3.94 28.67 -7.77
N ASN A 134 -5.13 29.05 -8.19
CA ASN A 134 -6.31 29.33 -7.34
C ASN A 134 -6.04 30.34 -6.22
N GLY A 135 -5.20 31.35 -6.51
CA GLY A 135 -4.86 32.41 -5.56
C GLY A 135 -3.90 31.98 -4.45
N SER A 136 -3.22 30.82 -4.58
CA SER A 136 -2.17 30.43 -3.65
C SER A 136 -1.07 31.49 -3.56
N THR A 137 -0.69 31.84 -2.34
CA THR A 137 0.42 32.79 -2.06
C THR A 137 1.73 32.07 -1.76
N GLU A 138 1.72 30.73 -1.80
CA GLU A 138 2.92 29.93 -1.65
C GLU A 138 3.78 30.06 -2.90
N LYS A 139 5.00 30.58 -2.73
CA LYS A 139 5.93 30.83 -3.83
C LYS A 139 6.72 29.58 -4.22
N THR A 140 6.10 28.41 -4.11
CA THR A 140 6.73 27.09 -4.35
C THR A 140 6.86 26.80 -5.84
N LEU A 141 5.93 27.29 -6.67
CA LEU A 141 5.97 27.16 -8.13
C LEU A 141 6.80 28.30 -8.75
N SER A 142 8.09 28.36 -8.41
CA SER A 142 9.05 29.39 -8.82
C SER A 142 10.44 28.79 -9.09
N GLY A 143 11.35 29.56 -9.68
CA GLY A 143 12.68 29.07 -10.02
C GLY A 143 12.70 28.42 -11.40
N GLU A 144 13.54 27.39 -11.57
CA GLU A 144 13.61 26.59 -12.79
C GLU A 144 12.85 25.28 -12.56
N ILE A 145 11.61 25.23 -13.02
CA ILE A 145 10.74 24.05 -13.00
C ILE A 145 10.59 23.58 -14.44
N ASP A 146 11.08 22.37 -14.73
CA ASP A 146 10.85 21.73 -16.04
C ASP A 146 9.39 21.26 -16.17
N TRP A 147 8.99 20.87 -17.38
CA TRP A 147 7.62 20.45 -17.69
C TRP A 147 7.08 19.45 -16.66
N THR A 148 6.10 19.91 -15.89
CA THR A 148 5.46 19.17 -14.80
C THR A 148 3.96 19.14 -15.04
N ASN A 149 3.33 17.99 -14.82
CA ASN A 149 1.88 17.87 -14.93
C ASN A 149 1.21 18.37 -13.65
N TYR A 150 0.15 19.14 -13.80
CA TYR A 150 -0.76 19.55 -12.75
C TYR A 150 -2.15 18.99 -13.04
N SER A 151 -2.86 18.54 -12.01
CA SER A 151 -4.27 18.18 -12.14
C SER A 151 -5.07 18.52 -10.89
N GLN A 152 -6.37 18.77 -11.08
CA GLN A 152 -7.33 18.99 -10.00
C GLN A 152 -8.74 18.57 -10.44
N ALA A 153 -9.59 18.19 -9.47
CA ALA A 153 -11.01 18.02 -9.72
C ALA A 153 -11.70 19.36 -9.97
N VAL A 154 -12.72 19.36 -10.83
CA VAL A 154 -13.56 20.51 -11.20
C VAL A 154 -15.01 20.05 -11.38
N THR A 155 -15.94 20.93 -11.02
CA THR A 155 -17.40 20.73 -11.11
C THR A 155 -18.06 21.96 -11.72
N ALA A 156 -19.37 21.92 -11.92
CA ALA A 156 -20.15 23.03 -12.48
C ALA A 156 -19.91 24.32 -11.69
N GLY A 157 -19.58 25.40 -12.38
CA GLY A 157 -19.29 26.71 -11.79
C GLY A 157 -17.93 26.81 -11.11
N SER A 158 -17.10 25.75 -11.12
CA SER A 158 -15.72 25.84 -10.65
C SER A 158 -14.95 26.90 -11.44
N VAL A 159 -14.11 27.65 -10.73
CA VAL A 159 -13.22 28.66 -11.33
C VAL A 159 -11.79 28.31 -10.96
N VAL A 160 -10.98 28.05 -11.99
CA VAL A 160 -9.54 27.81 -11.85
C VAL A 160 -8.78 29.05 -12.31
N THR A 161 -7.90 29.57 -11.46
CA THR A 161 -7.08 30.74 -11.81
C THR A 161 -5.60 30.36 -11.85
N LEU A 162 -4.92 30.73 -12.94
CA LEU A 162 -3.49 30.53 -13.15
C LEU A 162 -2.86 31.90 -13.31
N ALA A 163 -2.26 32.43 -12.24
CA ALA A 163 -1.66 33.76 -12.24
C ALA A 163 -0.14 33.67 -12.16
N TYR A 164 0.57 34.29 -13.09
CA TYR A 164 2.02 34.47 -12.97
C TYR A 164 2.33 35.84 -12.40
N ILE A 165 2.93 35.85 -11.22
CA ILE A 165 3.10 37.04 -10.38
C ILE A 165 4.58 37.41 -10.38
N LYS A 166 4.88 38.62 -10.84
CA LYS A 166 6.22 39.21 -10.81
C LYS A 166 6.47 39.97 -9.52
N ASP A 167 7.69 39.88 -9.02
CA ASP A 167 8.15 40.67 -7.89
C ASP A 167 8.48 42.12 -8.31
N SER A 168 8.93 42.95 -7.35
CA SER A 168 9.19 44.37 -7.63
C SER A 168 10.53 44.63 -8.34
N SER A 169 11.39 43.62 -8.49
CA SER A 169 12.69 43.73 -9.14
C SER A 169 13.38 42.38 -9.35
N GLY A 170 13.84 42.13 -10.57
CA GLY A 170 14.69 40.98 -10.85
C GLY A 170 14.12 40.19 -12.03
N ASP A 171 15.01 39.81 -12.95
CA ASP A 171 14.64 39.24 -14.25
C ASP A 171 15.58 38.06 -14.60
N ARG A 172 15.77 37.09 -13.68
CA ARG A 172 16.58 35.88 -14.00
C ARG A 172 15.76 34.83 -14.74
N GLY A 173 16.47 33.98 -15.46
CA GLY A 173 15.86 32.94 -16.29
C GLY A 173 15.20 33.56 -17.52
N SER A 174 14.16 32.92 -18.02
CA SER A 174 13.32 33.50 -19.08
C SER A 174 12.21 34.41 -18.55
N ASP A 175 12.07 34.45 -17.23
CA ASP A 175 11.13 35.28 -16.48
C ASP A 175 9.66 35.10 -16.90
N CYS A 176 9.24 33.84 -17.10
CA CYS A 176 7.89 33.51 -17.52
C CYS A 176 7.46 32.11 -17.07
N VAL A 177 6.15 31.88 -17.18
CA VAL A 177 5.52 30.56 -17.07
C VAL A 177 5.04 30.11 -18.45
N TRP A 178 5.05 28.80 -18.68
CA TRP A 178 4.46 28.18 -19.86
C TRP A 178 3.38 27.19 -19.47
N PHE A 179 2.42 26.99 -20.37
CA PHE A 179 1.38 25.97 -20.26
C PHE A 179 1.15 25.24 -21.58
N LYS A 180 0.86 23.94 -21.51
CA LYS A 180 0.41 23.13 -22.64
C LYS A 180 -0.43 21.93 -22.17
N ASN A 181 -0.96 21.15 -23.11
CA ASN A 181 -1.65 19.89 -22.85
C ASN A 181 -2.81 19.99 -21.85
N PHE A 182 -3.63 21.06 -21.95
CA PHE A 182 -4.86 21.11 -21.17
C PHE A 182 -5.77 19.96 -21.60
N ALA A 183 -6.35 19.26 -20.63
CA ALA A 183 -7.32 18.21 -20.84
C ALA A 183 -8.40 18.26 -19.76
N LEU A 184 -9.62 17.90 -20.15
CA LEU A 184 -10.74 17.74 -19.24
C LEU A 184 -11.26 16.30 -19.37
N GLN A 185 -11.11 15.53 -18.30
CA GLN A 185 -11.58 14.15 -18.26
C GLN A 185 -12.83 14.08 -17.39
N SER A 186 -13.94 13.60 -17.95
CA SER A 186 -15.15 13.35 -17.17
C SER A 186 -14.92 12.21 -16.17
N LEU A 187 -15.42 12.39 -14.95
CA LEU A 187 -15.38 11.39 -13.88
C LEU A 187 -16.81 10.98 -13.52
N GLY A 188 -17.03 9.68 -13.35
CA GLY A 188 -18.23 9.12 -12.72
C GLY A 188 -18.07 9.11 -11.20
N THR A 189 -19.15 9.45 -10.51
CA THR A 189 -19.26 9.34 -9.05
C THR A 189 -19.69 7.92 -8.71
N VAL A 190 -18.81 7.15 -8.05
CA VAL A 190 -19.07 5.78 -7.63
C VAL A 190 -19.26 5.75 -6.13
N THR A 191 -20.45 5.37 -5.66
CA THR A 191 -20.76 5.28 -4.23
C THR A 191 -20.88 3.82 -3.80
N PHE A 192 -20.09 3.42 -2.81
CA PHE A 192 -20.25 2.13 -2.14
C PHE A 192 -21.23 2.30 -0.98
N GLU A 193 -22.35 1.59 -1.06
CA GLU A 193 -23.42 1.58 -0.08
C GLU A 193 -23.22 0.41 0.89
N ASN A 194 -23.71 0.57 2.12
CA ASN A 194 -23.60 -0.42 3.21
C ASN A 194 -22.16 -0.88 3.55
N VAL A 195 -21.16 -0.04 3.29
CA VAL A 195 -19.78 -0.32 3.73
C VAL A 195 -19.77 -0.49 5.25
N ASP A 196 -19.30 -1.65 5.71
CA ASP A 196 -19.08 -1.87 7.13
C ASP A 196 -18.10 -0.80 7.66
N PRO A 197 -18.48 -0.01 8.69
CA PRO A 197 -17.66 1.10 9.16
C PRO A 197 -16.30 0.69 9.75
N LEU A 198 -16.09 -0.61 10.02
CA LEU A 198 -14.82 -1.16 10.50
C LEU A 198 -14.05 -1.90 9.41
N ALA A 199 -14.59 -2.02 8.20
CA ALA A 199 -13.91 -2.63 7.08
C ALA A 199 -13.09 -1.62 6.28
N VAL A 200 -12.04 -2.12 5.63
CA VAL A 200 -11.19 -1.36 4.72
C VAL A 200 -11.62 -1.68 3.30
N LEU A 201 -12.19 -0.67 2.62
CA LEU A 201 -12.53 -0.70 1.20
C LEU A 201 -11.33 -0.23 0.38
N THR A 202 -10.87 -1.05 -0.55
CA THR A 202 -9.81 -0.72 -1.51
C THR A 202 -10.36 -0.85 -2.91
N VAL A 203 -10.27 0.21 -3.72
CA VAL A 203 -10.65 0.21 -5.14
C VAL A 203 -9.39 0.27 -5.98
N ARG A 204 -9.34 -0.51 -7.06
CA ARG A 204 -8.21 -0.57 -7.99
C ARG A 204 -8.67 -0.35 -9.42
N ASN A 205 -7.84 0.30 -10.22
CA ASN A 205 -8.05 0.41 -11.66
C ASN A 205 -7.58 -0.86 -12.40
N ALA A 206 -7.80 -0.91 -13.72
CA ALA A 206 -7.40 -2.04 -14.57
C ALA A 206 -5.90 -2.37 -14.55
N GLU A 207 -5.04 -1.40 -14.22
CA GLU A 207 -3.59 -1.62 -14.06
C GLU A 207 -3.21 -2.11 -12.65
N GLY A 208 -4.17 -2.29 -11.75
CA GLY A 208 -3.97 -2.72 -10.36
C GLY A 208 -3.59 -1.59 -9.40
N ASN A 209 -3.56 -0.34 -9.86
CA ASN A 209 -3.26 0.81 -9.01
C ASN A 209 -4.44 1.13 -8.10
N ILE A 210 -4.17 1.44 -6.83
CA ILE A 210 -5.18 1.83 -5.86
C ILE A 210 -5.71 3.24 -6.18
N GLU A 211 -7.03 3.36 -6.29
CA GLU A 211 -7.73 4.64 -6.43
C GLU A 211 -8.05 5.20 -5.05
N ASN A 212 -7.92 6.52 -4.90
CA ASN A 212 -8.22 7.18 -3.63
C ASN A 212 -9.70 7.58 -3.59
N PRO A 213 -10.39 7.38 -2.45
CA PRO A 213 -11.74 7.89 -2.28
C PRO A 213 -11.74 9.43 -2.21
N THR A 214 -12.92 10.00 -2.41
CA THR A 214 -13.21 11.40 -2.06
C THR A 214 -13.18 11.60 -0.54
N GLU A 215 -13.45 12.82 -0.05
CA GLU A 215 -13.52 13.09 1.40
C GLU A 215 -14.53 12.17 2.13
N ASN A 216 -15.54 11.67 1.42
CA ASN A 216 -16.38 10.57 1.89
C ASN A 216 -15.69 9.25 1.50
N GLY A 217 -15.12 8.54 2.48
CA GLY A 217 -14.28 7.35 2.28
C GLY A 217 -14.92 6.15 1.55
N ASN A 218 -16.20 6.22 1.21
CA ASN A 218 -16.94 5.24 0.42
C ASN A 218 -17.39 5.77 -0.95
N VAL A 219 -16.98 6.98 -1.34
CA VAL A 219 -17.33 7.59 -2.62
C VAL A 219 -16.06 7.87 -3.41
N TYR A 220 -16.04 7.50 -4.68
CA TYR A 220 -14.90 7.67 -5.57
C TYR A 220 -15.27 8.53 -6.80
N ALA A 221 -14.31 9.28 -7.31
CA ALA A 221 -14.45 10.04 -8.55
C ALA A 221 -13.54 9.39 -9.62
N LEU A 222 -14.11 8.51 -10.42
CA LEU A 222 -13.35 7.59 -11.29
C LEU A 222 -13.57 7.92 -12.76
N ALA A 223 -12.51 7.80 -13.56
CA ALA A 223 -12.64 7.91 -15.01
C ALA A 223 -13.38 6.70 -15.58
N ALA A 224 -13.96 6.82 -16.77
CA ALA A 224 -14.57 5.67 -17.43
C ALA A 224 -13.52 4.56 -17.67
N GLY A 225 -13.84 3.32 -17.28
CA GLY A 225 -12.91 2.20 -17.33
C GLY A 225 -13.32 1.05 -16.42
N GLU A 226 -12.49 0.01 -16.38
CA GLU A 226 -12.66 -1.17 -15.53
C GLU A 226 -11.94 -0.98 -14.19
N TYR A 227 -12.60 -1.44 -13.13
CA TYR A 227 -12.11 -1.36 -11.76
C TYR A 227 -12.45 -2.63 -10.99
N SER A 228 -11.73 -2.86 -9.90
CA SER A 228 -12.05 -3.86 -8.91
C SER A 228 -12.10 -3.25 -7.52
N TYR A 229 -12.76 -3.93 -6.59
CA TYR A 229 -12.75 -3.57 -5.18
C TYR A 229 -12.48 -4.79 -4.31
N SER A 230 -11.96 -4.53 -3.11
CA SER A 230 -11.90 -5.50 -2.01
C SER A 230 -12.36 -4.83 -0.73
N LEU A 231 -13.06 -5.60 0.10
CA LEU A 231 -13.51 -5.20 1.43
C LEU A 231 -12.93 -6.20 2.44
N THR A 232 -12.10 -5.70 3.35
CA THR A 232 -11.40 -6.53 4.35
C THR A 232 -11.72 -6.07 5.76
N ARG A 233 -11.97 -7.02 6.67
CA ARG A 233 -12.19 -6.76 8.10
C ARG A 233 -11.65 -7.91 8.90
N PHE A 234 -10.88 -7.62 9.95
CA PHE A 234 -10.32 -8.65 10.82
C PHE A 234 -11.43 -9.56 11.39
N GLY A 235 -11.26 -10.88 11.22
CA GLY A 235 -12.22 -11.89 11.67
C GLY A 235 -13.38 -12.14 10.72
N TYR A 236 -13.36 -11.60 9.51
CA TYR A 236 -14.38 -11.81 8.48
C TYR A 236 -13.75 -12.27 7.17
N GLN A 237 -14.51 -13.02 6.39
CA GLN A 237 -14.14 -13.37 5.02
C GLN A 237 -14.01 -12.11 4.16
N MET A 238 -12.94 -12.03 3.36
CA MET A 238 -12.77 -10.96 2.38
C MET A 238 -13.91 -11.00 1.35
N GLN A 239 -14.44 -9.83 1.01
CA GLN A 239 -15.31 -9.66 -0.14
C GLN A 239 -14.54 -8.95 -1.25
N SER A 240 -14.80 -9.28 -2.49
CA SER A 240 -14.22 -8.64 -3.66
C SER A 240 -15.21 -8.60 -4.81
N GLY A 241 -15.00 -7.70 -5.77
CA GLY A 241 -15.79 -7.64 -6.98
C GLY A 241 -15.17 -6.74 -8.04
N GLU A 242 -15.65 -6.87 -9.27
CA GLU A 242 -15.25 -6.04 -10.41
C GLU A 242 -16.43 -5.18 -10.89
N PHE A 243 -16.13 -4.00 -11.43
CA PHE A 243 -17.15 -3.08 -11.93
C PHE A 243 -16.60 -2.15 -13.02
N THR A 244 -17.47 -1.77 -13.95
CA THR A 244 -17.15 -0.83 -15.03
C THR A 244 -17.77 0.54 -14.75
N VAL A 245 -16.96 1.59 -14.79
CA VAL A 245 -17.43 2.97 -14.68
C VAL A 245 -17.76 3.50 -16.07
N SER A 246 -19.01 3.87 -16.28
CA SER A 246 -19.47 4.61 -17.49
C SER A 246 -20.11 5.96 -17.18
N GLY A 247 -20.20 6.32 -15.90
CA GLY A 247 -20.88 7.50 -15.36
C GLY A 247 -21.10 7.34 -13.85
N ASP A 248 -22.02 8.12 -13.28
CA ASP A 248 -22.39 7.98 -11.86
C ASP A 248 -23.07 6.64 -11.59
N MET A 249 -22.68 5.95 -10.51
CA MET A 249 -23.25 4.66 -10.12
C MET A 249 -23.11 4.41 -8.60
N SER A 250 -23.87 3.43 -8.11
CA SER A 250 -23.76 2.92 -6.74
C SER A 250 -23.51 1.41 -6.74
N ILE A 251 -22.72 0.93 -5.79
CA ILE A 251 -22.41 -0.48 -5.55
C ILE A 251 -22.89 -0.82 -4.14
N GLU A 252 -23.89 -1.68 -4.04
CA GLU A 252 -24.41 -2.18 -2.76
C GLU A 252 -23.54 -3.35 -2.28
N LEU A 253 -22.99 -3.24 -1.07
CA LEU A 253 -22.19 -4.30 -0.44
C LEU A 253 -23.05 -5.16 0.49
N ASP A 254 -22.85 -6.47 0.42
CA ASP A 254 -23.48 -7.44 1.32
C ASP A 254 -22.83 -7.43 2.70
N ALA A 255 -23.55 -7.91 3.72
CA ALA A 255 -23.00 -8.08 5.06
C ALA A 255 -21.82 -9.07 5.04
N MET A 256 -20.71 -8.71 5.69
CA MET A 256 -19.53 -9.57 5.78
C MET A 256 -19.80 -10.82 6.62
N THR A 257 -19.22 -11.96 6.21
CA THR A 257 -19.36 -13.25 6.92
C THR A 257 -18.21 -13.45 7.91
N GLU A 258 -18.52 -13.75 9.18
CA GLU A 258 -17.52 -14.02 10.21
C GLU A 258 -16.74 -15.32 9.94
N LEU A 259 -15.44 -15.31 10.21
CA LEU A 259 -14.60 -16.49 10.18
C LEU A 259 -14.88 -17.37 11.41
N GLU A 260 -14.80 -18.69 11.24
CA GLU A 260 -14.76 -19.61 12.37
C GLU A 260 -13.57 -19.29 13.28
N THR A 261 -13.68 -19.60 14.58
CA THR A 261 -12.61 -19.37 15.56
C THR A 261 -12.03 -20.67 16.11
N CYS A 262 -10.81 -20.60 16.65
CA CYS A 262 -10.16 -21.66 17.41
C CYS A 262 -9.49 -21.12 18.68
N MET A 263 -9.13 -22.02 19.59
CA MET A 263 -8.53 -21.69 20.88
C MET A 263 -7.02 -21.97 20.90
N ILE A 264 -6.22 -20.93 21.18
CA ILE A 264 -4.75 -21.01 21.27
C ILE A 264 -4.30 -20.74 22.70
N ASN A 265 -3.48 -21.63 23.25
CA ASN A 265 -2.84 -21.46 24.55
C ASN A 265 -1.32 -21.32 24.39
N PHE A 266 -0.68 -20.66 25.34
CA PHE A 266 0.77 -20.60 25.42
C PHE A 266 1.27 -21.35 26.65
N SER A 267 2.30 -22.17 26.44
CA SER A 267 3.07 -22.81 27.50
C SER A 267 4.48 -22.23 27.45
N VAL A 268 4.81 -21.40 28.45
CA VAL A 268 6.03 -20.60 28.46
C VAL A 268 6.98 -21.04 29.57
N THR A 269 8.27 -21.08 29.25
CA THR A 269 9.35 -21.27 30.23
C THR A 269 10.30 -20.08 30.16
N PRO A 270 10.49 -19.33 31.24
CA PRO A 270 9.96 -19.55 32.58
C PRO A 270 8.46 -19.18 32.70
N ALA A 271 7.77 -19.73 33.70
CA ALA A 271 6.31 -19.63 33.83
C ALA A 271 5.80 -18.20 34.08
N GLU A 272 6.66 -17.30 34.57
CA GLU A 272 6.36 -15.88 34.76
C GLU A 272 6.49 -15.04 33.48
N ALA A 273 6.89 -15.63 32.35
CA ALA A 273 7.03 -14.89 31.10
C ALA A 273 5.68 -14.36 30.62
N SER A 274 5.69 -13.13 30.11
CA SER A 274 4.52 -12.49 29.52
C SER A 274 4.44 -12.78 28.03
N VAL A 275 3.24 -13.06 27.54
CA VAL A 275 2.96 -13.22 26.11
C VAL A 275 2.18 -12.02 25.61
N THR A 276 2.65 -11.41 24.53
CA THR A 276 1.91 -10.43 23.73
C THR A 276 1.65 -11.06 22.38
N LEU A 277 0.38 -11.09 21.94
CA LEU A 277 -0.03 -11.64 20.66
C LEU A 277 -0.63 -10.53 19.80
N THR A 278 -0.26 -10.42 18.53
CA THR A 278 -0.69 -9.35 17.63
C THR A 278 -1.13 -9.89 16.28
N HIS A 279 -2.07 -9.18 15.65
CA HIS A 279 -2.51 -9.38 14.28
C HIS A 279 -2.25 -8.10 13.47
N PRO A 280 -1.77 -8.16 12.21
CA PRO A 280 -1.42 -6.98 11.41
C PRO A 280 -2.54 -5.93 11.32
N THR A 281 -3.79 -6.35 11.16
CA THR A 281 -4.97 -5.47 11.07
C THR A 281 -5.81 -5.44 12.35
N GLY A 282 -5.69 -6.48 13.19
CA GLY A 282 -6.49 -6.62 14.41
C GLY A 282 -5.84 -5.96 15.64
N GLY A 283 -4.56 -5.59 15.55
CA GLY A 283 -3.80 -5.04 16.67
C GLY A 283 -3.43 -6.11 17.70
N GLU A 284 -3.37 -5.74 18.98
CA GLU A 284 -3.03 -6.67 20.07
C GLU A 284 -4.23 -7.51 20.50
N MET A 285 -4.07 -8.82 20.52
CA MET A 285 -5.09 -9.79 20.90
C MET A 285 -5.17 -9.90 22.42
N GLN A 286 -6.38 -10.06 22.94
CA GLN A 286 -6.63 -10.22 24.38
C GLN A 286 -6.89 -11.70 24.70
N ALA A 287 -6.22 -12.19 25.74
CA ALA A 287 -6.49 -13.50 26.30
C ALA A 287 -7.76 -13.48 27.18
N ASP A 288 -8.42 -14.62 27.30
CA ASP A 288 -9.53 -14.82 28.22
C ASP A 288 -9.07 -14.93 29.69
N GLU A 289 -10.02 -15.15 30.61
CA GLU A 289 -9.74 -15.28 32.05
C GLU A 289 -8.80 -16.44 32.42
N ASN A 290 -8.62 -17.41 31.51
CA ASN A 290 -7.74 -18.57 31.68
C ASN A 290 -6.40 -18.42 30.95
N GLY A 291 -6.18 -17.30 30.24
CA GLY A 291 -4.98 -17.05 29.44
C GLY A 291 -5.02 -17.64 28.02
N ALA A 292 -6.18 -18.10 27.55
CA ALA A 292 -6.35 -18.62 26.18
C ALA A 292 -6.79 -17.51 25.21
N PHE A 293 -6.36 -17.60 23.96
CA PHE A 293 -6.75 -16.68 22.89
C PHE A 293 -7.79 -17.36 21.99
N VAL A 294 -8.94 -16.69 21.77
CA VAL A 294 -9.95 -17.13 20.80
C VAL A 294 -9.74 -16.35 19.51
N LEU A 295 -9.27 -17.03 18.47
CA LEU A 295 -8.75 -16.39 17.26
C LEU A 295 -9.50 -16.86 16.01
N PRO A 296 -9.82 -15.96 15.06
CA PRO A 296 -10.25 -16.33 13.71
C PRO A 296 -9.29 -17.29 13.03
N LYS A 297 -9.84 -18.36 12.44
CA LYS A 297 -9.08 -19.39 11.73
C LYS A 297 -8.56 -18.87 10.39
N GLY A 298 -7.41 -19.39 9.96
CA GLY A 298 -6.75 -19.04 8.69
C GLY A 298 -5.91 -17.76 8.76
N GLU A 299 -6.09 -16.95 9.81
CA GLU A 299 -5.30 -15.74 10.05
C GLU A 299 -3.93 -16.07 10.65
N VAL A 300 -2.96 -15.19 10.39
CA VAL A 300 -1.58 -15.31 10.88
C VAL A 300 -1.33 -14.30 11.99
N TYR A 301 -0.87 -14.80 13.14
CA TYR A 301 -0.57 -14.00 14.32
C TYR A 301 0.92 -14.01 14.62
N SER A 302 1.42 -12.90 15.14
CA SER A 302 2.78 -12.79 15.66
C SER A 302 2.73 -12.69 17.17
N TYR A 303 3.67 -13.31 17.86
CA TYR A 303 3.78 -13.25 19.31
C TYR A 303 5.17 -12.83 19.75
N THR A 304 5.21 -12.21 20.91
CA THR A 304 6.43 -11.90 21.65
C THR A 304 6.30 -12.47 23.06
N VAL A 305 7.32 -13.19 23.52
CA VAL A 305 7.41 -13.73 24.88
C VAL A 305 8.62 -13.11 25.58
N SER A 306 8.39 -12.55 26.78
CA SER A 306 9.44 -11.83 27.51
C SER A 306 9.40 -12.10 29.01
N ALA A 307 10.59 -12.18 29.62
CA ALA A 307 10.77 -12.27 31.07
C ALA A 307 12.06 -11.55 31.48
N ALA A 308 12.16 -11.12 32.74
CA ALA A 308 13.36 -10.49 33.26
C ALA A 308 14.56 -11.46 33.24
N ASN A 309 15.73 -10.98 32.80
CA ASN A 309 16.96 -11.78 32.61
C ASN A 309 16.92 -12.83 31.51
N TYR A 310 15.93 -12.79 30.62
CA TYR A 310 15.85 -13.65 29.45
C TYR A 310 15.86 -12.84 28.16
N VAL A 311 16.33 -13.48 27.09
CA VAL A 311 16.25 -12.94 25.73
C VAL A 311 14.80 -13.04 25.28
N THR A 312 14.24 -11.92 24.81
CA THR A 312 12.89 -11.89 24.24
C THR A 312 12.80 -12.81 23.03
N ALA A 313 11.83 -13.73 23.03
CA ALA A 313 11.52 -14.57 21.88
C ALA A 313 10.39 -13.93 21.07
N ASN A 314 10.47 -14.08 19.75
CA ASN A 314 9.41 -13.71 18.82
C ASN A 314 9.12 -14.89 17.91
N GLY A 315 7.87 -15.01 17.48
CA GLY A 315 7.48 -15.99 16.50
C GLY A 315 6.09 -15.67 15.97
N SER A 316 5.56 -16.59 15.18
CA SER A 316 4.26 -16.46 14.55
C SER A 316 3.66 -17.83 14.28
N PHE A 317 2.35 -17.86 14.05
CA PHE A 317 1.63 -19.07 13.67
C PHE A 317 0.36 -18.72 12.91
N THR A 318 -0.10 -19.65 12.08
CA THR A 318 -1.44 -19.61 11.49
C THR A 318 -2.42 -20.28 12.44
N ALA A 319 -3.53 -19.61 12.77
CA ALA A 319 -4.58 -20.18 13.59
C ALA A 319 -5.39 -21.21 12.75
N SER A 320 -4.94 -22.46 12.68
CA SER A 320 -5.63 -23.49 11.89
C SER A 320 -6.64 -24.32 12.70
N GLY A 321 -6.50 -24.33 14.03
CA GLY A 321 -7.30 -25.12 14.95
C GLY A 321 -6.79 -24.97 16.38
N ASP A 322 -7.44 -25.66 17.32
CA ASP A 322 -7.06 -25.57 18.73
C ASP A 322 -5.62 -26.08 18.94
N ALA A 323 -4.78 -25.29 19.60
CA ALA A 323 -3.37 -25.60 19.75
C ALA A 323 -2.75 -25.02 21.03
N VAL A 324 -1.58 -25.56 21.39
CA VAL A 324 -0.69 -25.01 22.43
C VAL A 324 0.64 -24.64 21.78
N ILE A 325 1.05 -23.38 21.93
CA ILE A 325 2.35 -22.88 21.47
C ILE A 325 3.32 -22.95 22.64
N GLU A 326 4.37 -23.76 22.49
CA GLU A 326 5.42 -23.93 23.49
C GLU A 326 6.56 -22.93 23.21
N VAL A 327 6.95 -22.12 24.20
CA VAL A 327 8.05 -21.15 24.06
C VAL A 327 8.99 -21.24 25.25
N GLU A 328 10.25 -21.62 24.99
CA GLU A 328 11.33 -21.62 25.98
C GLU A 328 12.25 -20.41 25.74
N LEU A 329 12.32 -19.51 26.71
CA LEU A 329 13.18 -18.35 26.65
C LEU A 329 14.63 -18.70 26.97
N THR A 330 15.55 -18.13 26.19
CA THR A 330 16.99 -18.28 26.42
C THR A 330 17.45 -17.33 27.53
N TYR A 331 18.24 -17.82 28.49
CA TYR A 331 18.81 -16.99 29.55
C TYR A 331 19.74 -15.91 28.97
N ALA A 332 19.57 -14.66 29.39
CA ALA A 332 20.31 -13.51 28.86
C ALA A 332 21.66 -13.26 29.54
N GLY A 333 22.01 -14.03 30.57
CA GLY A 333 23.19 -13.81 31.40
C GLY A 333 22.89 -13.03 32.68
N GLU A 334 23.89 -12.96 33.55
CA GLU A 334 23.79 -12.30 34.85
C GLU A 334 23.49 -10.81 34.69
N ALA A 335 22.58 -10.31 35.52
CA ALA A 335 22.13 -8.94 35.47
C ALA A 335 23.25 -7.99 35.93
N TRP A 336 23.67 -7.07 35.05
CA TRP A 336 24.68 -6.10 35.40
C TRP A 336 24.22 -5.15 36.52
N ASP A 337 25.16 -4.78 37.39
CA ASP A 337 24.91 -3.87 38.51
C ASP A 337 24.96 -2.38 38.11
N GLY A 338 25.45 -2.08 36.90
CA GLY A 338 25.61 -0.71 36.39
C GLY A 338 26.95 -0.04 36.72
N THR A 339 27.88 -0.76 37.35
CA THR A 339 29.12 -0.20 37.89
C THR A 339 30.36 -1.08 37.74
N THR A 340 30.21 -2.40 37.75
CA THR A 340 31.33 -3.34 37.67
C THR A 340 31.91 -3.34 36.26
N VAL A 341 33.24 -3.26 36.17
CA VAL A 341 34.00 -3.21 34.92
C VAL A 341 35.20 -4.15 35.05
N THR A 342 35.33 -5.09 34.12
CA THR A 342 36.35 -6.15 34.17
C THR A 342 36.97 -6.36 32.81
N GLN A 343 38.29 -6.55 32.73
CA GLN A 343 38.93 -6.79 31.43
C GLN A 343 38.65 -8.23 30.94
N PRO A 344 38.14 -8.43 29.71
CA PRO A 344 37.99 -9.75 29.12
C PRO A 344 39.33 -10.39 28.78
N ALA A 345 39.32 -11.71 28.63
CA ALA A 345 40.45 -12.43 28.07
C ALA A 345 40.69 -12.00 26.60
N GLU A 346 41.96 -11.89 26.21
CA GLU A 346 42.34 -11.64 24.82
C GLU A 346 42.89 -12.93 24.20
N GLU A 347 42.30 -13.35 23.09
CA GLU A 347 42.72 -14.52 22.34
C GLU A 347 43.00 -14.13 20.88
N ASN A 348 44.24 -14.33 20.43
CA ASN A 348 44.68 -14.02 19.06
C ASN A 348 44.35 -12.58 18.60
N GLY A 349 44.45 -11.60 19.50
CA GLY A 349 44.16 -10.18 19.19
C GLY A 349 42.66 -9.83 19.19
N VAL A 350 41.81 -10.69 19.77
CA VAL A 350 40.36 -10.47 19.92
C VAL A 350 40.00 -10.57 21.40
N TYR A 351 39.32 -9.54 21.92
CA TYR A 351 38.76 -9.56 23.27
C TYR A 351 37.49 -10.41 23.32
N MET A 352 37.49 -11.43 24.16
CA MET A 352 36.41 -12.40 24.31
C MET A 352 35.47 -11.96 25.43
N ILE A 353 34.36 -11.33 25.07
CA ILE A 353 33.39 -10.74 26.01
C ILE A 353 32.34 -11.80 26.37
N SER A 354 32.17 -12.06 27.66
CA SER A 354 31.25 -13.06 28.22
C SER A 354 30.16 -12.46 29.11
N ASP A 355 30.34 -11.21 29.57
CA ASP A 355 29.35 -10.52 30.38
C ASP A 355 29.34 -9.00 30.12
N ALA A 356 28.40 -8.31 30.78
CA ALA A 356 28.21 -6.87 30.63
C ALA A 356 29.35 -6.03 31.23
N ALA A 357 30.04 -6.53 32.26
CA ALA A 357 31.17 -5.82 32.87
C ALA A 357 32.40 -5.82 31.95
N GLU A 358 32.61 -6.93 31.23
CA GLU A 358 33.60 -7.05 30.16
C GLU A 358 33.27 -6.21 28.94
N PHE A 359 31.99 -6.16 28.57
CA PHE A 359 31.52 -5.27 27.51
C PHE A 359 31.81 -3.80 27.87
N GLU A 360 31.42 -3.37 29.07
CA GLU A 360 31.64 -2.00 29.54
C GLU A 360 33.13 -1.66 29.60
N TRP A 361 33.99 -2.60 30.00
CA TRP A 361 35.45 -2.40 29.93
C TRP A 361 35.92 -2.16 28.50
N PHE A 362 35.45 -2.96 27.55
CA PHE A 362 35.84 -2.83 26.15
C PHE A 362 35.41 -1.47 25.58
N ALA A 363 34.19 -1.02 25.92
CA ALA A 363 33.71 0.30 25.52
C ALA A 363 34.63 1.43 26.03
N GLN A 364 35.03 1.37 27.30
CA GLN A 364 35.96 2.32 27.90
C GLN A 364 37.36 2.24 27.27
N PHE A 365 37.83 1.03 26.98
CA PHE A 365 39.14 0.78 26.35
C PHE A 365 39.21 1.37 24.93
N VAL A 366 38.15 1.20 24.13
CA VAL A 366 38.02 1.83 22.81
C VAL A 366 38.02 3.35 22.93
N ASN A 367 37.22 3.91 23.83
CA ASN A 367 37.11 5.35 24.03
C ASN A 367 38.40 5.98 24.60
N ALA A 368 39.29 5.19 25.19
CA ALA A 368 40.63 5.62 25.60
C ALA A 368 41.64 5.70 24.44
N GLY A 369 41.22 5.45 23.19
CA GLY A 369 42.03 5.60 21.98
C GLY A 369 42.37 4.30 21.26
N ASN A 370 41.85 3.15 21.69
CA ASN A 370 42.11 1.84 21.09
C ASN A 370 41.03 1.48 20.06
N SER A 371 40.77 2.37 19.10
CA SER A 371 39.62 2.27 18.18
C SER A 371 39.67 1.08 17.22
N THR A 372 40.83 0.44 17.03
CA THR A 372 41.01 -0.72 16.14
C THR A 372 40.97 -2.07 16.86
N ALA A 373 40.72 -2.08 18.17
CA ALA A 373 40.66 -3.32 18.95
C ALA A 373 39.51 -4.21 18.46
N ASN A 374 39.74 -5.52 18.32
CA ASN A 374 38.69 -6.46 17.92
C ASN A 374 38.05 -7.10 19.15
N ALA A 375 36.76 -7.40 19.08
CA ALA A 375 36.04 -8.12 20.12
C ALA A 375 35.03 -9.10 19.54
N ALA A 376 34.75 -10.15 20.30
CA ALA A 376 33.69 -11.10 19.99
C ALA A 376 32.93 -11.47 21.27
N LEU A 377 31.62 -11.63 21.13
CA LEU A 377 30.80 -12.17 22.22
C LEU A 377 30.98 -13.68 22.32
N THR A 378 30.95 -14.20 23.53
CA THR A 378 31.02 -15.63 23.84
C THR A 378 29.77 -16.14 24.57
N GLN A 379 28.95 -15.23 25.06
CA GLN A 379 27.69 -15.47 25.76
C GLN A 379 26.72 -14.30 25.54
N ASN A 380 25.46 -14.49 25.92
CA ASN A 380 24.47 -13.41 25.99
C ASN A 380 24.88 -12.38 27.06
N ILE A 381 24.57 -11.11 26.80
CA ILE A 381 24.95 -9.98 27.64
C ILE A 381 23.70 -9.28 28.16
N ASN A 382 23.58 -9.13 29.48
CA ASN A 382 22.43 -8.51 30.14
C ASN A 382 22.82 -7.22 30.87
N PHE A 383 22.53 -6.07 30.25
CA PHE A 383 22.76 -4.75 30.85
C PHE A 383 21.69 -4.33 31.87
N ASN A 384 20.62 -5.11 32.04
CA ASN A 384 19.63 -4.92 33.10
C ASN A 384 19.03 -3.50 33.19
N GLY A 385 18.86 -2.83 32.04
CA GLY A 385 18.31 -1.48 31.94
C GLY A 385 19.20 -0.40 32.58
N LYS A 386 20.49 -0.69 32.80
CA LYS A 386 21.43 0.25 33.40
C LYS A 386 22.05 1.17 32.34
N ALA A 387 22.38 2.38 32.77
CA ALA A 387 23.17 3.30 31.96
C ALA A 387 24.56 2.70 31.69
N ARG A 388 25.03 2.85 30.45
CA ARG A 388 26.28 2.26 29.94
C ARG A 388 27.03 3.25 29.04
N THR A 389 28.30 2.96 28.76
CA THR A 389 29.10 3.77 27.85
C THR A 389 28.91 3.29 26.41
N ALA A 390 28.37 4.16 25.53
CA ALA A 390 28.47 3.95 24.09
C ALA A 390 29.93 4.18 23.63
N PHE A 391 30.41 3.38 22.69
CA PHE A 391 31.80 3.43 22.24
C PHE A 391 31.94 3.76 20.76
N GLY A 392 33.13 4.24 20.38
CA GLY A 392 33.43 4.74 19.05
C GLY A 392 33.02 6.20 18.91
N ILE A 393 33.78 7.10 19.54
CA ILE A 393 33.48 8.54 19.60
C ILE A 393 33.34 9.14 18.19
N TYR A 394 32.21 9.79 17.92
CA TYR A 394 32.03 10.58 16.71
C TYR A 394 32.77 11.93 16.79
N ASP A 395 33.57 12.23 15.76
CA ASP A 395 34.09 13.56 15.50
C ASP A 395 33.76 13.97 14.07
N TYR A 396 32.97 15.04 13.92
CA TYR A 396 32.57 15.60 12.62
C TYR A 396 33.77 16.12 11.81
N ALA A 397 34.84 16.56 12.47
CA ALA A 397 36.03 17.08 11.82
C ALA A 397 36.99 15.99 11.33
N ASP A 398 36.80 14.74 11.76
CA ASP A 398 37.64 13.60 11.41
C ASP A 398 36.83 12.52 10.69
N ASN A 399 37.13 12.33 9.40
CA ASN A 399 36.49 11.28 8.60
C ASN A 399 36.80 9.88 9.12
N ASN A 400 37.89 9.67 9.88
CA ASN A 400 38.27 8.38 10.45
C ASN A 400 37.79 8.17 11.89
N SER A 401 37.09 9.15 12.50
CA SER A 401 36.53 9.00 13.84
C SER A 401 35.50 7.87 13.91
N GLY A 402 35.38 7.28 15.11
CA GLY A 402 34.57 6.11 15.39
C GLY A 402 35.40 4.85 15.69
N TYR A 403 34.69 3.75 15.91
CA TYR A 403 35.27 2.44 16.10
C TYR A 403 35.70 1.84 14.75
N ASN A 404 36.97 1.47 14.62
CA ASN A 404 37.61 0.94 13.41
C ASN A 404 38.10 -0.51 13.57
N GLY A 405 37.63 -1.22 14.60
CA GLY A 405 37.87 -2.66 14.79
C GLY A 405 36.72 -3.51 14.28
N THR A 406 36.82 -4.81 14.50
CA THR A 406 35.72 -5.76 14.28
C THR A 406 35.08 -6.16 15.61
N PHE A 407 33.77 -5.94 15.73
CA PHE A 407 32.94 -6.42 16.82
C PHE A 407 31.98 -7.49 16.28
N ASP A 408 32.19 -8.75 16.65
CA ASP A 408 31.38 -9.89 16.22
C ASP A 408 30.49 -10.41 17.36
N GLY A 409 29.19 -10.18 17.27
CA GLY A 409 28.21 -10.67 18.23
C GLY A 409 28.03 -12.19 18.20
N ARG A 410 28.46 -12.88 17.14
CA ARG A 410 28.33 -14.34 16.96
C ARG A 410 26.91 -14.89 17.16
N GLY A 411 25.89 -14.06 17.00
CA GLY A 411 24.48 -14.40 17.23
C GLY A 411 24.05 -14.34 18.69
N PHE A 412 24.92 -13.96 19.63
CA PHE A 412 24.54 -13.76 21.02
C PHE A 412 23.73 -12.47 21.20
N ALA A 413 22.81 -12.52 22.16
CA ALA A 413 21.95 -11.41 22.49
C ALA A 413 22.67 -10.38 23.37
N VAL A 414 22.37 -9.09 23.14
CA VAL A 414 22.75 -7.97 23.99
C VAL A 414 21.46 -7.28 24.43
N THR A 415 21.03 -7.51 25.66
CA THR A 415 19.72 -7.09 26.16
C THR A 415 19.84 -6.07 27.29
N GLY A 416 18.72 -5.39 27.56
CA GLY A 416 18.63 -4.43 28.66
C GLY A 416 19.44 -3.16 28.42
N ILE A 417 19.71 -2.79 27.17
CA ILE A 417 20.33 -1.51 26.84
C ILE A 417 19.29 -0.41 27.05
N ALA A 418 19.61 0.60 27.86
CA ALA A 418 18.76 1.76 28.10
C ALA A 418 19.57 3.05 28.19
N GLY A 419 18.90 4.19 28.05
CA GLY A 419 19.51 5.53 28.13
C GLY A 419 19.49 6.27 26.80
N GLU A 420 20.50 7.10 26.55
CA GLU A 420 20.49 8.09 25.46
C GLU A 420 21.29 7.68 24.20
N GLY A 421 21.91 6.50 24.21
CA GLY A 421 22.76 6.02 23.12
C GLY A 421 22.52 4.55 22.77
N GLY A 422 22.79 4.19 21.51
CA GLY A 422 22.81 2.80 21.05
C GLY A 422 23.99 1.99 21.57
N ILE A 423 24.27 0.85 20.91
CA ILE A 423 25.46 0.06 21.23
C ILE A 423 26.75 0.85 20.94
N LEU A 424 26.82 1.51 19.79
CA LEU A 424 27.94 2.34 19.39
C LEU A 424 27.49 3.78 19.18
N ASP A 425 28.39 4.72 19.45
CA ASP A 425 28.18 6.11 19.05
C ASP A 425 28.47 6.26 17.55
N CYS A 426 29.67 5.89 17.11
CA CYS A 426 30.07 5.90 15.70
C CYS A 426 30.88 4.67 15.31
N ILE A 427 30.50 4.06 14.19
CA ILE A 427 31.33 3.11 13.46
C ILE A 427 32.19 3.89 12.46
N GLY A 428 33.50 3.77 12.57
CA GLY A 428 34.46 4.37 11.65
C GLY A 428 34.51 3.67 10.29
N PRO A 429 35.23 4.21 9.31
CA PRO A 429 35.25 3.68 7.93
C PRO A 429 35.75 2.24 7.81
N ASP A 430 36.68 1.82 8.69
CA ASP A 430 37.20 0.45 8.72
C ASP A 430 36.46 -0.43 9.75
N GLY A 431 35.50 0.14 10.47
CA GLY A 431 34.75 -0.54 11.51
C GLY A 431 33.78 -1.58 10.94
N VAL A 432 33.74 -2.73 11.60
CA VAL A 432 32.81 -3.82 11.27
C VAL A 432 32.05 -4.23 12.53
N VAL A 433 30.73 -4.15 12.48
CA VAL A 433 29.84 -4.61 13.55
C VAL A 433 28.88 -5.62 12.97
N LYS A 434 28.90 -6.86 13.47
CA LYS A 434 28.09 -7.93 12.86
C LYS A 434 27.54 -8.96 13.83
N ASN A 435 26.50 -9.67 13.40
CA ASN A 435 25.90 -10.80 14.10
C ASN A 435 25.42 -10.46 15.52
N ILE A 436 24.82 -9.28 15.72
CA ILE A 436 24.31 -8.82 17.02
C ILE A 436 22.79 -8.93 17.05
N ILE A 437 22.24 -9.53 18.11
CA ILE A 437 20.81 -9.49 18.42
C ILE A 437 20.63 -8.54 19.62
N ALA A 438 20.18 -7.31 19.37
CA ALA A 438 20.06 -6.29 20.40
C ALA A 438 18.61 -6.10 20.87
N ASN A 439 18.41 -5.94 22.18
CA ASN A 439 17.16 -5.43 22.74
C ASN A 439 17.44 -4.11 23.46
N VAL A 440 16.93 -3.01 22.90
CA VAL A 440 17.22 -1.63 23.32
C VAL A 440 15.94 -0.92 23.77
N ASN A 441 16.05 -0.05 24.77
CA ASN A 441 15.00 0.88 25.20
C ASN A 441 15.62 2.25 25.41
N ILE A 442 15.87 2.94 24.29
CA ILE A 442 16.71 4.13 24.24
C ILE A 442 15.90 5.36 23.83
N ALA A 443 16.21 6.51 24.42
CA ALA A 443 15.55 7.78 24.16
C ALA A 443 16.60 8.89 24.05
N SER A 444 16.63 9.63 22.95
CA SER A 444 17.68 10.62 22.67
C SER A 444 17.12 11.96 22.17
N ASP A 445 17.92 13.02 22.32
CA ASP A 445 17.71 14.32 21.67
C ASP A 445 18.69 14.57 20.49
N ALA A 446 19.35 13.51 20.02
CA ALA A 446 20.30 13.53 18.91
C ALA A 446 20.00 12.42 17.88
N ASN A 447 20.92 12.21 16.93
CA ASN A 447 20.86 11.05 16.04
C ASN A 447 21.02 9.77 16.85
N ILE A 448 20.19 8.77 16.58
CA ILE A 448 20.14 7.56 17.41
C ILE A 448 19.83 6.33 16.56
N GLY A 449 20.57 5.25 16.79
CA GLY A 449 20.28 3.93 16.22
C GLY A 449 20.50 2.86 17.28
N GLY A 450 19.77 1.76 17.22
CA GLY A 450 19.94 0.66 18.20
C GLY A 450 21.33 0.05 18.15
N ILE A 451 21.91 -0.13 16.96
CA ILE A 451 23.31 -0.56 16.80
C ILE A 451 24.25 0.64 16.86
N ALA A 452 24.03 1.67 16.04
CA ALA A 452 24.92 2.83 16.00
C ALA A 452 24.18 4.15 15.79
N ASN A 453 24.57 5.20 16.50
CA ASN A 453 24.05 6.55 16.24
C ASN A 453 24.49 7.05 14.85
N THR A 454 25.76 6.82 14.51
CA THR A 454 26.36 7.14 13.21
C THR A 454 27.17 5.96 12.67
N SER A 455 27.16 5.72 11.37
CA SER A 455 28.03 4.71 10.75
C SER A 455 28.71 5.23 9.49
N LYS A 456 29.99 4.93 9.35
CA LYS A 456 30.81 5.08 8.13
C LYS A 456 31.31 3.72 7.61
N GLY A 457 31.13 2.65 8.38
CA GLY A 457 31.66 1.31 8.13
C GLY A 457 30.57 0.29 7.79
N LEU A 458 30.78 -0.96 8.20
CA LEU A 458 29.89 -2.09 7.93
C LEU A 458 29.04 -2.44 9.17
N VAL A 459 27.72 -2.49 8.99
CA VAL A 459 26.77 -3.14 9.91
C VAL A 459 26.14 -4.32 9.19
N GLU A 460 26.32 -5.53 9.72
CA GLU A 460 25.93 -6.77 9.02
C GLU A 460 25.21 -7.76 9.94
N ASN A 461 24.11 -8.36 9.48
CA ASN A 461 23.44 -9.46 10.19
C ASN A 461 23.03 -9.08 11.62
N CYS A 462 22.51 -7.87 11.79
CA CYS A 462 22.09 -7.35 13.09
C CYS A 462 20.57 -7.27 13.17
N LEU A 463 20.01 -7.70 14.30
CA LEU A 463 18.60 -7.53 14.64
C LEU A 463 18.47 -6.60 15.85
N VAL A 464 17.53 -5.66 15.79
CA VAL A 464 17.22 -4.78 16.92
C VAL A 464 15.74 -4.90 17.27
N ALA A 465 15.45 -5.17 18.54
CA ALA A 465 14.12 -5.17 19.14
C ALA A 465 14.01 -4.14 20.28
N GLY A 466 12.80 -3.92 20.78
CA GLY A 466 12.52 -2.97 21.87
C GLY A 466 12.00 -1.63 21.36
N SER A 467 12.57 -0.52 21.83
CA SER A 467 12.13 0.83 21.47
C SER A 467 13.28 1.83 21.28
N VAL A 468 13.13 2.70 20.27
CA VAL A 468 14.01 3.85 20.00
C VAL A 468 13.12 5.11 19.92
N SER A 469 13.32 6.05 20.84
CA SER A 469 12.55 7.30 20.86
C SER A 469 13.43 8.53 20.70
N THR A 470 12.88 9.56 20.06
CA THR A 470 13.53 10.87 19.94
C THR A 470 12.58 12.01 20.30
N SER A 471 13.15 13.11 20.80
CA SER A 471 12.39 14.33 21.11
C SER A 471 12.91 15.58 20.38
N ALA A 472 13.99 15.44 19.62
CA ALA A 472 14.61 16.54 18.88
C ALA A 472 13.81 16.97 17.66
N SER A 473 13.87 18.27 17.37
CA SER A 473 13.25 18.91 16.20
C SER A 473 14.09 18.80 14.93
N SER A 474 15.27 18.19 15.03
CA SER A 474 16.20 17.87 13.93
C SER A 474 17.09 16.69 14.32
N CYS A 475 16.69 15.47 13.94
CA CYS A 475 17.48 14.26 14.20
C CYS A 475 17.24 13.21 13.12
N SER A 476 18.10 12.19 13.13
CA SER A 476 17.95 10.96 12.36
C SER A 476 17.86 9.78 13.33
N SER A 477 16.76 9.04 13.30
CA SER A 477 16.51 7.90 14.19
C SER A 477 16.13 6.65 13.43
N ALA A 478 16.64 5.50 13.88
CA ALA A 478 16.23 4.21 13.35
C ALA A 478 16.49 3.04 14.28
N GLY A 479 15.98 1.86 13.91
CA GLY A 479 16.28 0.61 14.58
C GLY A 479 17.75 0.25 14.52
N ILE A 480 18.38 0.33 13.35
CA ILE A 480 19.78 -0.11 13.17
C ILE A 480 20.75 1.07 13.28
N VAL A 481 20.72 2.01 12.33
CA VAL A 481 21.66 3.14 12.26
C VAL A 481 20.91 4.47 12.17
N GLY A 482 21.15 5.38 13.11
CA GLY A 482 20.56 6.72 13.06
C GLY A 482 20.97 7.48 11.79
N ARG A 483 22.27 7.65 11.59
CA ARG A 483 22.84 8.33 10.41
C ARG A 483 23.95 7.51 9.73
N ALA A 484 23.66 7.01 8.54
CA ALA A 484 24.59 6.30 7.66
C ALA A 484 25.30 7.28 6.73
N MET A 485 26.61 7.46 6.91
CA MET A 485 27.45 8.41 6.17
C MET A 485 27.96 7.84 4.83
N THR A 486 28.65 8.65 4.04
CA THR A 486 29.26 8.20 2.79
C THR A 486 30.24 7.05 3.05
N GLY A 487 30.14 5.97 2.27
CA GLY A 487 30.97 4.77 2.42
C GLY A 487 30.40 3.70 3.34
N ASN A 488 29.37 4.00 4.14
CA ASN A 488 28.70 3.00 4.97
C ASN A 488 28.03 1.90 4.13
N THR A 489 27.95 0.70 4.72
CA THR A 489 27.07 -0.39 4.28
C THR A 489 26.28 -0.93 5.47
N VAL A 490 24.95 -0.96 5.37
CA VAL A 490 24.07 -1.68 6.28
C VAL A 490 23.44 -2.84 5.51
N ARG A 491 23.71 -4.08 5.90
CA ARG A 491 23.19 -5.24 5.16
C ARG A 491 22.74 -6.41 6.03
N GLY A 492 21.74 -7.14 5.58
CA GLY A 492 21.27 -8.31 6.33
C GLY A 492 20.68 -7.93 7.68
N CYS A 493 20.11 -6.74 7.84
CA CYS A 493 19.66 -6.24 9.14
C CYS A 493 18.13 -6.22 9.28
N VAL A 494 17.66 -6.40 10.51
CA VAL A 494 16.24 -6.47 10.85
C VAL A 494 15.89 -5.50 11.97
N ASN A 495 14.86 -4.69 11.76
CA ASN A 495 14.29 -3.90 12.84
C ASN A 495 12.94 -4.46 13.28
N ASN A 496 12.87 -4.90 14.54
CA ASN A 496 11.65 -5.22 15.28
C ASN A 496 11.33 -4.14 16.35
N ALA A 497 12.19 -3.13 16.53
CA ALA A 497 11.98 -2.11 17.54
C ALA A 497 10.96 -1.06 17.09
N ALA A 498 10.12 -0.62 18.01
CA ALA A 498 9.24 0.53 17.79
C ALA A 498 10.06 1.83 17.78
N ILE A 499 9.92 2.61 16.71
CA ILE A 499 10.63 3.87 16.50
C ILE A 499 9.65 5.03 16.65
N SER A 500 9.98 6.02 17.47
CA SER A 500 9.11 7.17 17.69
C SER A 500 9.83 8.51 17.70
N ASN A 501 9.14 9.55 17.27
CA ASN A 501 9.52 10.93 17.55
C ASN A 501 8.35 11.69 18.19
N THR A 502 8.63 12.31 19.33
CA THR A 502 7.63 12.94 20.20
C THR A 502 7.68 14.48 20.16
N THR A 503 8.54 15.06 19.32
CA THR A 503 8.78 16.50 19.33
C THR A 503 7.52 17.30 18.99
N ASN A 504 7.43 18.51 19.54
CA ASN A 504 6.33 19.45 19.30
C ASN A 504 6.65 20.48 18.20
N SER A 505 7.88 20.47 17.66
CA SER A 505 8.36 21.45 16.71
C SER A 505 9.25 20.77 15.68
N TYR A 506 9.01 21.03 14.39
CA TYR A 506 9.90 20.61 13.32
C TYR A 506 10.55 21.85 12.73
N ALA A 507 11.80 22.09 13.13
CA ALA A 507 12.63 23.16 12.55
C ALA A 507 13.18 22.73 11.18
N SER A 508 13.34 21.42 10.96
CA SER A 508 13.74 20.80 9.71
C SER A 508 13.11 19.41 9.59
N THR A 509 13.36 18.71 8.47
CA THR A 509 12.97 17.31 8.29
C THR A 509 13.57 16.43 9.38
N VAL A 510 12.73 15.71 10.11
CA VAL A 510 13.14 14.70 11.09
C VAL A 510 13.09 13.34 10.40
N SER A 511 14.22 12.64 10.39
CA SER A 511 14.41 11.46 9.55
C SER A 511 14.24 10.19 10.37
N LEU A 512 13.09 9.54 10.29
CA LEU A 512 12.75 8.31 10.98
C LEU A 512 12.75 7.16 9.97
N GLY A 513 13.58 6.15 10.18
CA GLY A 513 13.59 4.93 9.39
C GLY A 513 13.51 3.67 10.23
N GLY A 514 12.96 2.58 9.71
CA GLY A 514 13.04 1.29 10.40
C GLY A 514 14.49 0.80 10.48
N ILE A 515 15.22 0.88 9.37
CA ILE A 515 16.62 0.43 9.26
C ILE A 515 17.59 1.60 9.42
N VAL A 516 17.41 2.68 8.65
CA VAL A 516 18.29 3.86 8.71
C VAL A 516 17.51 5.17 8.80
N GLY A 517 17.91 6.08 9.68
CA GLY A 517 17.23 7.38 9.76
C GLY A 517 17.53 8.22 8.52
N TYR A 518 18.82 8.38 8.22
CA TYR A 518 19.33 9.13 7.07
C TYR A 518 20.52 8.40 6.46
N THR A 519 20.54 8.15 5.14
CA THR A 519 21.65 7.44 4.48
C THR A 519 22.28 8.18 3.30
N TYR A 520 23.62 8.13 3.24
CA TYR A 520 24.47 8.46 2.09
C TYR A 520 25.17 7.22 1.50
N GLY A 521 24.96 6.04 2.08
CA GLY A 521 25.66 4.80 1.74
C GLY A 521 24.71 3.72 1.21
N THR A 522 25.15 2.46 1.30
CA THR A 522 24.35 1.31 0.85
C THR A 522 23.50 0.75 1.98
N VAL A 523 22.24 0.45 1.69
CA VAL A 523 21.36 -0.36 2.55
C VAL A 523 20.79 -1.50 1.72
N GLU A 524 21.04 -2.74 2.09
CA GLU A 524 20.65 -3.87 1.26
C GLU A 524 20.26 -5.13 2.05
N ASN A 525 19.30 -5.89 1.53
CA ASN A 525 18.87 -7.14 2.15
C ASN A 525 18.44 -6.92 3.61
N CYS A 526 17.52 -5.98 3.84
CA CYS A 526 17.06 -5.59 5.18
C CYS A 526 15.54 -5.52 5.21
N TYR A 527 14.95 -5.76 6.38
CA TYR A 527 13.50 -5.59 6.53
C TYR A 527 13.08 -5.05 7.88
N ASN A 528 11.94 -4.35 7.89
CA ASN A 528 11.39 -3.70 9.08
C ASN A 528 10.02 -4.29 9.44
N THR A 529 9.88 -4.75 10.68
CA THR A 529 8.61 -5.14 11.31
C THR A 529 8.20 -4.20 12.44
N GLY A 530 9.16 -3.45 13.00
CA GLY A 530 8.90 -2.46 14.04
C GLY A 530 8.02 -1.31 13.55
N SER A 531 7.12 -0.81 14.40
CA SER A 531 6.27 0.33 14.07
C SER A 531 7.04 1.65 14.10
N LEU A 532 6.65 2.60 13.24
CA LEU A 532 7.17 3.95 13.21
C LEU A 532 6.05 4.93 13.55
N SER A 533 6.33 5.88 14.43
CA SER A 533 5.33 6.90 14.82
C SER A 533 5.94 8.29 15.00
N ALA A 534 5.32 9.28 14.36
CA ALA A 534 5.51 10.69 14.64
C ALA A 534 4.16 11.40 14.74
N LYS A 535 4.17 12.65 15.20
CA LYS A 535 2.94 13.43 15.35
C LYS A 535 2.30 13.77 14.01
N GLN A 536 1.04 13.36 13.84
CA GLN A 536 0.27 13.57 12.60
C GLN A 536 -0.07 15.03 12.33
N ASP A 537 -0.24 15.86 13.37
CA ASP A 537 -0.62 17.28 13.28
C ASP A 537 0.50 18.20 12.76
N ARG A 538 1.60 17.61 12.27
CA ARG A 538 2.83 18.31 11.93
C ARG A 538 3.20 18.11 10.46
N THR A 539 2.37 18.66 9.60
CA THR A 539 2.43 18.52 8.12
C THR A 539 3.73 18.99 7.44
N THR A 540 4.65 19.62 8.17
CA THR A 540 5.94 20.07 7.63
C THR A 540 7.03 19.00 7.63
N ASN A 541 6.89 17.91 8.40
CA ASN A 541 7.86 16.83 8.37
C ASN A 541 7.61 15.91 7.17
N LYS A 542 8.68 15.50 6.51
CA LYS A 542 8.67 14.66 5.29
C LYS A 542 9.52 13.41 5.38
N GLY A 543 10.18 13.18 6.52
CA GLY A 543 11.28 12.23 6.64
C GLY A 543 10.94 10.90 7.29
N ILE A 544 9.72 10.39 7.18
CA ILE A 544 9.34 9.13 7.85
C ILE A 544 9.19 8.03 6.80
N GLY A 545 10.02 6.98 6.89
CA GLY A 545 10.00 5.86 5.95
C GLY A 545 10.11 4.52 6.64
N GLY A 546 9.35 3.51 6.21
CA GLY A 546 9.42 2.17 6.82
C GLY A 546 10.82 1.54 6.82
N ILE A 547 11.66 1.87 5.83
CA ILE A 547 13.08 1.46 5.78
C ILE A 547 14.00 2.64 6.10
N ALA A 548 13.81 3.76 5.40
CA ALA A 548 14.72 4.91 5.46
C ALA A 548 13.97 6.23 5.63
N GLY A 549 14.34 7.05 6.61
CA GLY A 549 13.74 8.39 6.71
C GLY A 549 14.09 9.26 5.50
N GLN A 550 15.38 9.31 5.15
CA GLN A 550 15.85 9.94 3.92
C GLN A 550 16.95 9.12 3.23
N ILE A 551 16.84 9.00 1.90
CA ILE A 551 17.84 8.38 1.02
C ILE A 551 18.51 9.50 0.22
N HIS A 552 19.71 9.92 0.60
CA HIS A 552 20.42 11.01 -0.05
C HIS A 552 21.33 10.52 -1.17
N ALA A 553 21.40 11.21 -2.32
CA ALA A 553 22.38 10.86 -3.36
C ALA A 553 23.83 10.91 -2.82
N PRO A 554 24.68 9.90 -3.10
CA PRO A 554 24.51 8.80 -4.06
C PRO A 554 24.08 7.46 -3.42
N ALA A 555 23.38 7.48 -2.28
CA ALA A 555 22.95 6.27 -1.58
C ALA A 555 22.17 5.30 -2.47
N ILE A 556 22.32 4.01 -2.19
CA ILE A 556 21.62 2.91 -2.86
C ILE A 556 20.90 2.08 -1.80
N VAL A 557 19.59 1.97 -1.94
CA VAL A 557 18.76 1.10 -1.10
C VAL A 557 18.14 0.01 -1.98
N ARG A 558 18.35 -1.26 -1.65
CA ARG A 558 17.86 -2.36 -2.50
C ARG A 558 17.56 -3.67 -1.78
N ASN A 559 16.64 -4.47 -2.33
CA ASN A 559 16.23 -5.76 -1.76
C ASN A 559 15.76 -5.57 -0.31
N VAL A 560 14.81 -4.66 -0.12
CA VAL A 560 14.31 -4.30 1.21
C VAL A 560 12.80 -4.41 1.26
N TYR A 561 12.25 -4.70 2.43
CA TYR A 561 10.81 -4.60 2.59
C TYR A 561 10.34 -4.18 3.99
N ASN A 562 9.19 -3.52 4.03
CA ASN A 562 8.57 -3.03 5.26
C ASN A 562 7.21 -3.68 5.51
N VAL A 563 7.01 -4.18 6.73
CA VAL A 563 5.71 -4.66 7.22
C VAL A 563 5.26 -3.91 8.49
N GLY A 564 6.15 -3.11 9.09
CA GLY A 564 5.81 -2.26 10.22
C GLY A 564 4.94 -1.07 9.82
N SER A 565 3.93 -0.75 10.65
CA SER A 565 3.06 0.41 10.44
C SER A 565 3.85 1.72 10.47
N VAL A 566 3.53 2.65 9.57
CA VAL A 566 4.16 3.97 9.48
C VAL A 566 3.12 5.06 9.73
N ILE A 567 3.16 5.68 10.91
CA ILE A 567 2.21 6.70 11.34
C ILE A 567 2.92 8.05 11.44
N GLY A 568 2.34 9.07 10.81
CA GLY A 568 2.88 10.42 10.79
C GLY A 568 2.01 11.39 9.99
N PRO A 569 2.52 12.59 9.68
CA PRO A 569 1.83 13.50 8.78
C PRO A 569 1.69 12.87 7.39
N GLU A 570 0.48 12.90 6.83
CA GLU A 570 0.12 12.19 5.60
C GLU A 570 1.09 12.47 4.43
N ALA A 571 1.47 13.74 4.22
CA ALA A 571 2.39 14.17 3.17
C ALA A 571 3.89 13.89 3.47
N GLY A 572 4.18 13.17 4.55
CA GLY A 572 5.55 12.92 5.02
C GLY A 572 5.87 11.48 5.40
N ILE A 573 4.99 10.53 5.07
CA ILE A 573 5.14 9.10 5.33
C ILE A 573 5.30 8.32 4.04
N GLY A 574 6.27 7.40 4.02
CA GLY A 574 6.41 6.41 2.96
C GLY A 574 6.59 5.00 3.53
N GLY A 575 6.00 4.00 2.86
CA GLY A 575 6.16 2.59 3.24
C GLY A 575 7.61 2.12 3.17
N ILE A 576 8.44 2.75 2.33
CA ILE A 576 9.88 2.54 2.23
C ILE A 576 10.65 3.76 2.68
N ALA A 577 10.39 4.93 2.08
CA ALA A 577 11.17 6.14 2.32
C ALA A 577 10.33 7.41 2.48
N GLY A 578 10.71 8.28 3.41
CA GLY A 578 10.11 9.61 3.53
C GLY A 578 10.56 10.52 2.37
N VAL A 579 11.88 10.71 2.24
CA VAL A 579 12.47 11.51 1.14
C VAL A 579 13.44 10.67 0.32
N LEU A 580 13.25 10.65 -1.00
CA LEU A 580 14.13 9.98 -1.95
C LEU A 580 14.90 10.97 -2.82
N LYS A 581 16.23 10.90 -2.78
CA LYS A 581 17.19 11.62 -3.63
C LYS A 581 18.19 10.69 -4.31
N GLY A 582 18.44 9.52 -3.71
CA GLY A 582 19.36 8.49 -4.20
C GLY A 582 18.69 7.45 -5.11
N THR A 583 19.17 6.22 -5.05
CA THR A 583 18.63 5.09 -5.82
C THR A 583 17.86 4.15 -4.91
N LEU A 584 16.65 3.77 -5.33
CA LEU A 584 15.83 2.76 -4.71
C LEU A 584 15.48 1.67 -5.74
N GLN A 585 15.76 0.42 -5.41
CA GLN A 585 15.57 -0.75 -6.29
C GLN A 585 14.97 -1.92 -5.53
N ASN A 586 14.16 -2.75 -6.18
CA ASN A 586 13.65 -3.99 -5.60
C ASN A 586 13.13 -3.84 -4.14
N ALA A 587 12.23 -2.87 -3.92
CA ALA A 587 11.76 -2.50 -2.59
C ALA A 587 10.24 -2.69 -2.44
N TYR A 588 9.80 -3.25 -1.31
CA TYR A 588 8.39 -3.63 -1.14
C TYR A 588 7.81 -3.23 0.21
N PHE A 589 6.54 -2.87 0.27
CA PHE A 589 5.89 -2.57 1.54
C PHE A 589 4.52 -3.22 1.62
N LEU A 590 4.14 -3.66 2.81
CA LEU A 590 2.87 -4.32 3.06
C LEU A 590 1.74 -3.30 2.89
N GLU A 591 0.70 -3.67 2.14
CA GLU A 591 -0.49 -2.84 1.99
C GLU A 591 -1.11 -2.49 3.35
N GLY A 592 -1.57 -1.23 3.47
CA GLY A 592 -2.09 -0.69 4.73
C GLY A 592 -1.02 -0.14 5.69
N THR A 593 0.28 -0.38 5.46
CA THR A 593 1.34 0.22 6.31
C THR A 593 1.59 1.71 6.02
N ALA A 594 1.38 2.14 4.78
CA ALA A 594 1.40 3.52 4.30
C ALA A 594 0.65 3.61 2.96
N ALA A 595 0.18 4.80 2.58
CA ALA A 595 -0.52 5.02 1.31
C ALA A 595 0.40 4.92 0.07
N ASN A 596 1.68 5.29 0.21
CA ASN A 596 2.67 5.28 -0.86
C ASN A 596 4.00 4.72 -0.35
N GLY A 597 4.81 4.11 -1.22
CA GLY A 597 6.15 3.62 -0.87
C GLY A 597 7.15 4.75 -0.60
N VAL A 598 7.04 5.86 -1.32
CA VAL A 598 7.88 7.05 -1.16
C VAL A 598 7.00 8.28 -1.01
N SER A 599 7.23 9.09 0.04
CA SER A 599 6.42 10.28 0.30
C SER A 599 6.80 11.47 -0.59
N SER A 600 8.10 11.68 -0.81
CA SER A 600 8.60 12.80 -1.60
C SER A 600 9.88 12.44 -2.34
N THR A 601 9.96 12.94 -3.58
CA THR A 601 11.10 12.74 -4.46
C THR A 601 11.74 14.09 -4.74
N GLU A 602 13.06 14.20 -4.55
CA GLU A 602 13.83 15.41 -4.79
C GLU A 602 15.01 15.12 -5.73
N GLY A 603 15.15 15.90 -6.81
CA GLY A 603 16.17 15.67 -7.84
C GLY A 603 15.71 14.67 -8.91
N THR A 604 16.65 13.88 -9.44
CA THR A 604 16.37 12.86 -10.48
C THR A 604 16.72 11.45 -9.99
N PRO A 605 16.11 10.96 -8.88
CA PRO A 605 16.39 9.62 -8.37
C PRO A 605 15.83 8.53 -9.28
N THR A 606 16.32 7.30 -9.10
CA THR A 606 15.70 6.09 -9.63
C THR A 606 14.90 5.43 -8.51
N ALA A 607 13.65 5.08 -8.78
CA ALA A 607 12.76 4.48 -7.81
C ALA A 607 12.04 3.28 -8.41
N GLU A 608 12.31 2.10 -7.88
CA GLU A 608 11.58 0.86 -8.17
C GLU A 608 11.11 0.30 -6.83
N TYR A 609 9.80 0.41 -6.60
CA TYR A 609 9.14 -0.12 -5.41
C TYR A 609 7.69 -0.51 -5.74
N ALA A 610 7.11 -1.42 -4.95
CA ALA A 610 5.71 -1.82 -5.07
C ALA A 610 5.08 -2.11 -3.69
N SER A 611 3.79 -1.87 -3.54
CA SER A 611 3.03 -2.47 -2.45
C SER A 611 2.78 -3.95 -2.74
N LYS A 612 2.63 -4.76 -1.70
CA LYS A 612 2.17 -6.15 -1.80
C LYS A 612 1.18 -6.47 -0.70
N THR A 613 0.21 -7.32 -1.02
CA THR A 613 -0.68 -7.93 -0.03
C THR A 613 0.11 -8.83 0.93
N ALA A 614 -0.46 -9.14 2.09
CA ALA A 614 0.17 -10.06 3.03
C ALA A 614 0.34 -11.47 2.43
N GLU A 615 -0.57 -11.90 1.57
CA GLU A 615 -0.51 -13.19 0.89
C GLU A 615 0.63 -13.25 -0.13
N GLU A 616 0.74 -12.23 -1.00
CA GLU A 616 1.88 -12.13 -1.92
C GLU A 616 3.21 -12.10 -1.17
N MET A 617 3.29 -11.38 -0.04
CA MET A 617 4.49 -11.32 0.77
C MET A 617 4.84 -12.65 1.46
N ARG A 618 3.91 -13.60 1.60
CA ARG A 618 4.19 -14.94 2.13
C ARG A 618 4.58 -15.95 1.06
N SER A 619 4.45 -15.58 -0.21
CA SER A 619 4.75 -16.48 -1.33
C SER A 619 6.24 -16.77 -1.48
N ALA A 620 6.56 -17.98 -1.95
CA ALA A 620 7.94 -18.35 -2.27
C ALA A 620 8.51 -17.51 -3.42
N GLU A 621 7.65 -17.08 -4.35
CA GLU A 621 8.01 -16.17 -5.43
C GLU A 621 8.50 -14.81 -4.91
N PHE A 622 7.93 -14.32 -3.80
CA PHE A 622 8.38 -13.07 -3.20
C PHE A 622 9.77 -13.21 -2.56
N ALA A 623 10.05 -14.30 -1.84
CA ALA A 623 11.40 -14.58 -1.34
C ALA A 623 12.42 -14.64 -2.50
N ALA A 624 12.07 -15.33 -3.59
CA ALA A 624 12.93 -15.42 -4.77
C ALA A 624 13.19 -14.04 -5.43
N THR A 625 12.19 -13.16 -5.43
CA THR A 625 12.29 -11.78 -5.95
C THR A 625 13.27 -10.94 -5.12
N LEU A 626 13.29 -11.12 -3.79
CA LEU A 626 14.24 -10.44 -2.90
C LEU A 626 15.68 -10.96 -3.06
N GLY A 627 15.84 -12.20 -3.54
CA GLY A 627 17.12 -12.84 -3.87
C GLY A 627 17.70 -13.71 -2.74
N GLU A 628 18.90 -14.27 -2.97
CA GLU A 628 19.53 -15.32 -2.13
C GLU A 628 19.79 -14.93 -0.67
N ALA A 629 19.68 -13.65 -0.31
CA ALA A 629 19.80 -13.20 1.07
C ALA A 629 18.57 -13.56 1.92
N PHE A 630 17.44 -13.89 1.29
CA PHE A 630 16.18 -14.20 1.95
C PHE A 630 15.77 -15.67 1.75
N ASN A 631 15.27 -16.27 2.81
CA ASN A 631 14.63 -17.58 2.85
C ASN A 631 13.12 -17.43 3.02
N ASN A 632 12.38 -18.49 2.67
CA ASN A 632 11.00 -18.64 3.11
C ASN A 632 10.95 -18.87 4.62
N ASP A 633 9.95 -18.29 5.28
CA ASP A 633 9.79 -18.38 6.73
C ASP A 633 9.12 -19.69 7.16
N THR A 634 9.79 -20.81 6.94
CA THR A 634 9.32 -22.14 7.34
C THR A 634 9.39 -22.39 8.84
N ASP A 635 10.08 -21.53 9.58
CA ASP A 635 10.29 -21.63 11.02
C ASP A 635 9.33 -20.73 11.82
N GLY A 636 8.46 -19.97 11.14
CA GLY A 636 7.46 -19.09 11.76
C GLY A 636 8.07 -17.90 12.51
N ILE A 637 9.19 -17.35 12.03
CA ILE A 637 9.92 -16.23 12.64
C ILE A 637 9.26 -14.87 12.34
N ASN A 638 8.60 -14.72 11.19
CA ASN A 638 8.17 -13.43 10.63
C ASN A 638 6.80 -13.50 9.92
N GLY A 639 5.85 -14.22 10.50
CA GLY A 639 4.48 -14.27 10.01
C GLY A 639 4.34 -14.94 8.64
N GLY A 640 5.26 -15.86 8.30
CA GLY A 640 5.32 -16.51 7.00
C GLY A 640 5.98 -15.65 5.90
N MET A 641 6.38 -14.41 6.20
CA MET A 641 7.03 -13.51 5.24
C MET A 641 8.56 -13.70 5.25
N PRO A 642 9.26 -13.53 4.12
CA PRO A 642 10.66 -13.91 3.96
C PRO A 642 11.58 -13.42 5.06
N VAL A 643 12.40 -14.29 5.61
CA VAL A 643 13.41 -13.96 6.62
C VAL A 643 14.79 -13.94 6.01
N LEU A 644 15.75 -13.28 6.65
CA LEU A 644 17.13 -13.34 6.17
C LEU A 644 17.70 -14.73 6.43
N ALA A 645 18.52 -15.22 5.51
CA ALA A 645 19.03 -16.59 5.55
C ALA A 645 19.80 -16.93 6.84
N TRP A 646 20.40 -15.93 7.51
CA TRP A 646 21.09 -16.13 8.78
C TRP A 646 20.14 -16.31 9.98
N GLN A 647 18.88 -15.87 9.87
CA GLN A 647 17.88 -16.02 10.94
C GLN A 647 17.30 -17.43 10.99
N GLY A 648 17.28 -18.13 9.86
CA GLY A 648 16.63 -19.43 9.70
C GLY A 648 15.80 -19.48 8.44
N GLY A 649 14.70 -20.22 8.50
CA GLY A 649 13.89 -20.53 7.33
C GLY A 649 14.62 -21.46 6.37
N SER A 650 13.98 -21.73 5.24
CA SER A 650 14.57 -22.56 4.21
C SER A 650 14.39 -21.96 2.83
N THR A 651 15.33 -22.26 1.95
CA THR A 651 15.13 -22.14 0.51
C THR A 651 14.26 -23.31 0.05
N GLU A 652 13.05 -23.46 0.60
CA GLU A 652 12.05 -24.26 -0.12
C GLU A 652 11.86 -23.55 -1.46
N LEU A 653 12.37 -24.19 -2.51
CA LEU A 653 12.08 -23.75 -3.87
C LEU A 653 10.55 -23.66 -3.97
N PRO A 654 10.01 -22.65 -4.65
CA PRO A 654 8.60 -22.67 -5.03
C PRO A 654 8.31 -24.06 -5.57
N ASN A 655 7.39 -24.76 -4.94
CA ASN A 655 7.02 -26.09 -5.36
C ASN A 655 6.70 -25.99 -6.86
N GLU A 656 7.49 -26.65 -7.71
CA GLU A 656 7.42 -26.45 -9.17
C GLU A 656 5.98 -26.67 -9.68
N ILE A 657 5.24 -27.56 -9.00
CA ILE A 657 3.83 -27.81 -9.26
C ILE A 657 2.95 -26.64 -8.83
N GLU A 658 3.17 -26.03 -7.66
CA GLU A 658 2.41 -24.85 -7.21
C GLU A 658 2.67 -23.61 -8.05
N THR A 659 3.92 -23.40 -8.48
CA THR A 659 4.24 -22.34 -9.45
C THR A 659 3.58 -22.63 -10.79
N ALA A 660 3.65 -23.87 -11.29
CA ALA A 660 2.98 -24.25 -12.53
C ALA A 660 1.44 -24.09 -12.43
N LEU A 661 0.85 -24.33 -11.25
CA LEU A 661 -0.58 -24.17 -11.00
C LEU A 661 -1.08 -22.73 -11.25
N LEU A 662 -0.23 -21.69 -11.21
CA LEU A 662 -0.63 -20.32 -11.59
C LEU A 662 -1.23 -20.23 -13.00
N GLN A 663 -0.77 -21.09 -13.91
CA GLN A 663 -1.26 -21.14 -15.29
C GLN A 663 -2.64 -21.82 -15.38
N TYR A 664 -3.10 -22.50 -14.32
CA TYR A 664 -4.30 -23.34 -14.37
C TYR A 664 -5.56 -22.61 -14.87
N PRO A 665 -5.89 -21.38 -14.42
CA PRO A 665 -7.05 -20.65 -14.91
C PRO A 665 -6.99 -20.40 -16.44
N GLU A 666 -5.81 -20.11 -16.99
CA GLU A 666 -5.61 -19.87 -18.43
C GLU A 666 -5.83 -21.12 -19.29
N LEU A 667 -5.86 -22.31 -18.68
CA LEU A 667 -6.07 -23.60 -19.36
C LEU A 667 -7.55 -24.00 -19.42
N ILE A 668 -8.43 -23.31 -18.69
CA ILE A 668 -9.87 -23.58 -18.64
C ILE A 668 -10.53 -23.10 -19.94
N ARG A 669 -11.50 -23.88 -20.46
CA ARG A 669 -12.21 -23.57 -21.70
C ARG A 669 -13.72 -23.59 -21.48
N ASP A 670 -14.48 -23.05 -22.42
CA ASP A 670 -15.93 -23.22 -22.44
C ASP A 670 -16.27 -24.72 -22.59
N PHE A 671 -17.32 -25.18 -21.89
CA PHE A 671 -17.69 -26.59 -21.90
C PHE A 671 -18.22 -27.08 -23.26
N VAL A 672 -18.94 -26.23 -23.97
CA VAL A 672 -19.55 -26.52 -25.27
C VAL A 672 -18.54 -26.28 -26.39
N ASP A 673 -17.94 -25.09 -26.44
CA ASP A 673 -16.84 -24.76 -27.36
C ASP A 673 -15.49 -24.83 -26.67
N LYS A 674 -14.88 -26.01 -26.70
CA LYS A 674 -13.60 -26.31 -26.05
C LYS A 674 -12.39 -25.56 -26.64
N THR A 675 -12.59 -24.73 -27.66
CA THR A 675 -11.56 -23.85 -28.21
C THR A 675 -11.62 -22.44 -27.63
N GLN A 676 -12.76 -22.06 -27.06
CA GLN A 676 -12.99 -20.74 -26.50
C GLN A 676 -12.41 -20.65 -25.07
N THR A 677 -11.64 -19.59 -24.82
CA THR A 677 -11.21 -19.20 -23.47
C THR A 677 -12.38 -18.62 -22.71
N VAL A 678 -12.41 -18.83 -21.40
CA VAL A 678 -13.43 -18.28 -20.51
C VAL A 678 -12.84 -17.17 -19.65
N ASP A 679 -13.67 -16.17 -19.38
CA ASP A 679 -13.37 -15.17 -18.37
C ASP A 679 -13.76 -15.72 -17.00
N MET A 680 -12.76 -16.04 -16.18
CA MET A 680 -12.98 -16.62 -14.85
C MET A 680 -13.59 -15.63 -13.87
N ASN A 681 -13.57 -14.32 -14.16
CA ASN A 681 -14.18 -13.27 -13.35
C ASN A 681 -15.60 -12.91 -13.82
N ALA A 682 -16.10 -13.53 -14.90
CA ALA A 682 -17.40 -13.24 -15.48
C ALA A 682 -18.06 -14.48 -16.11
N LEU A 683 -18.10 -15.61 -15.37
CA LEU A 683 -18.62 -16.87 -15.88
C LEU A 683 -20.14 -16.85 -16.07
N MET A 684 -20.57 -17.20 -17.28
CA MET A 684 -21.98 -17.34 -17.66
C MET A 684 -22.35 -18.76 -18.14
N ASN A 685 -21.35 -19.62 -18.36
CA ASN A 685 -21.52 -20.97 -18.88
C ASN A 685 -20.69 -21.96 -18.05
N ASP A 686 -21.05 -23.23 -18.16
CA ASP A 686 -20.23 -24.33 -17.68
C ASP A 686 -18.83 -24.32 -18.31
N ILE A 687 -17.86 -24.83 -17.55
CA ILE A 687 -16.46 -24.83 -17.95
C ILE A 687 -15.92 -26.25 -18.15
N GLN A 688 -15.03 -26.38 -19.13
CA GLN A 688 -14.20 -27.55 -19.36
C GLN A 688 -12.87 -27.36 -18.62
N LEU A 689 -12.64 -28.21 -17.61
CA LEU A 689 -11.39 -28.24 -16.89
C LEU A 689 -10.28 -28.85 -17.76
N PRO A 690 -9.00 -28.47 -17.53
CA PRO A 690 -7.88 -28.94 -18.33
C PRO A 690 -7.72 -30.46 -18.20
N ARG A 691 -7.46 -31.11 -19.34
CA ARG A 691 -7.20 -32.56 -19.34
C ARG A 691 -5.78 -32.83 -18.85
N PRO A 692 -5.48 -34.05 -18.37
CA PRO A 692 -4.14 -34.40 -17.88
C PRO A 692 -3.00 -34.11 -18.84
N SER A 693 -3.19 -34.24 -20.16
CA SER A 693 -2.16 -33.89 -21.15
C SER A 693 -1.86 -32.39 -21.18
N THR A 694 -2.89 -31.55 -21.07
CA THR A 694 -2.73 -30.08 -21.02
C THR A 694 -2.00 -29.66 -19.75
N LEU A 695 -2.25 -30.35 -18.64
CA LEU A 695 -1.56 -30.10 -17.38
C LEU A 695 -0.10 -30.58 -17.41
N GLU A 696 0.19 -31.68 -18.10
CA GLU A 696 1.56 -32.15 -18.36
C GLU A 696 2.33 -31.15 -19.24
N ASP A 697 1.73 -30.67 -20.33
CA ASP A 697 2.32 -29.66 -21.22
C ASP A 697 2.60 -28.32 -20.49
N ALA A 698 1.78 -27.97 -19.49
CA ALA A 698 1.95 -26.78 -18.66
C ALA A 698 2.91 -26.98 -17.47
N GLY A 699 3.47 -28.18 -17.28
CA GLY A 699 4.38 -28.50 -16.17
C GLY A 699 3.69 -28.75 -14.82
N ILE A 700 2.35 -28.77 -14.78
CA ILE A 700 1.56 -29.02 -13.56
C ILE A 700 1.58 -30.51 -13.18
N LEU A 701 1.53 -31.40 -14.17
CA LEU A 701 1.70 -32.85 -13.97
C LEU A 701 3.08 -33.29 -14.47
N THR A 702 4.06 -33.30 -13.57
CA THR A 702 5.46 -33.69 -13.87
C THR A 702 5.66 -35.20 -14.02
N ASP A 703 4.77 -36.00 -13.43
CA ASP A 703 4.69 -37.46 -13.61
C ASP A 703 3.22 -37.89 -13.73
N ARG A 704 2.63 -37.64 -14.90
CA ARG A 704 1.21 -37.88 -15.19
C ARG A 704 0.73 -39.30 -14.87
N SER A 705 1.63 -40.30 -14.90
CA SER A 705 1.27 -41.70 -14.62
C SER A 705 1.05 -41.95 -13.13
N ASN A 706 1.84 -41.30 -12.28
CA ASN A 706 1.80 -41.44 -10.82
C ASN A 706 1.05 -40.32 -10.12
N GLN A 707 0.67 -39.25 -10.81
CA GLN A 707 -0.03 -38.11 -10.22
C GLN A 707 -1.52 -38.09 -10.58
N LYS A 708 -2.34 -37.53 -9.68
CA LYS A 708 -3.76 -37.22 -9.94
C LYS A 708 -4.07 -35.80 -9.48
N VAL A 709 -5.07 -35.20 -10.11
CA VAL A 709 -5.58 -33.88 -9.73
C VAL A 709 -6.79 -34.07 -8.83
N LEU A 710 -6.80 -33.36 -7.72
CA LEU A 710 -7.94 -33.20 -6.84
C LEU A 710 -8.52 -31.80 -7.07
N MET A 711 -9.84 -31.72 -7.09
CA MET A 711 -10.59 -30.50 -7.36
C MET A 711 -11.67 -30.39 -6.29
N GLU A 712 -11.67 -29.28 -5.57
CA GLU A 712 -12.58 -29.04 -4.45
C GLU A 712 -13.19 -27.65 -4.63
N SER A 713 -14.52 -27.60 -4.70
CA SER A 713 -15.24 -26.32 -4.68
C SER A 713 -15.59 -25.99 -3.24
N MET A 714 -15.34 -24.76 -2.82
CA MET A 714 -15.70 -24.28 -1.49
C MET A 714 -17.17 -23.80 -1.42
N ASN A 715 -17.85 -23.72 -2.57
CA ASN A 715 -19.29 -23.45 -2.66
C ASN A 715 -19.95 -24.31 -3.75
N THR A 716 -20.40 -25.50 -3.37
CA THR A 716 -21.05 -26.46 -4.27
C THR A 716 -22.47 -26.05 -4.69
N GLU A 717 -23.07 -25.03 -4.07
CA GLU A 717 -24.38 -24.52 -4.49
C GLU A 717 -24.27 -23.61 -5.72
N ALA A 718 -23.11 -22.98 -5.92
CA ALA A 718 -22.84 -22.10 -7.06
C ALA A 718 -21.94 -22.77 -8.11
N PHE A 719 -21.00 -23.62 -7.70
CA PHE A 719 -20.05 -24.27 -8.60
C PHE A 719 -19.69 -25.67 -8.14
N GLU A 720 -19.89 -26.68 -8.99
CA GLU A 720 -19.58 -28.07 -8.67
C GLU A 720 -18.67 -28.72 -9.73
N PHE A 721 -17.74 -29.57 -9.27
CA PHE A 721 -16.91 -30.39 -10.14
C PHE A 721 -17.57 -31.74 -10.41
N TYR A 722 -17.94 -31.98 -11.67
CA TYR A 722 -18.36 -33.29 -12.16
C TYR A 722 -17.30 -33.87 -13.12
N GLY A 723 -16.24 -34.43 -12.54
CA GLY A 723 -15.07 -34.88 -13.30
C GLY A 723 -14.32 -33.70 -13.91
N TYR A 724 -14.28 -33.60 -15.24
CA TYR A 724 -13.65 -32.45 -15.94
C TYR A 724 -14.68 -31.40 -16.40
N HIS A 725 -15.92 -31.49 -15.93
CA HIS A 725 -16.99 -30.53 -16.17
C HIS A 725 -17.19 -29.71 -14.90
N GLY A 726 -16.91 -28.42 -14.95
CA GLY A 726 -17.30 -27.47 -13.90
C GLY A 726 -18.70 -26.98 -14.20
N ILE A 727 -19.67 -27.37 -13.37
CA ILE A 727 -21.08 -27.00 -13.50
C ILE A 727 -21.28 -25.67 -12.79
N VAL A 728 -21.85 -24.70 -13.50
CA VAL A 728 -22.07 -23.34 -13.02
C VAL A 728 -23.57 -23.14 -12.75
N TYR A 729 -23.90 -22.88 -11.48
CA TYR A 729 -25.26 -22.55 -11.05
C TYR A 729 -25.41 -21.04 -10.91
N ARG A 730 -25.98 -20.41 -11.94
CA ARG A 730 -26.13 -18.95 -11.99
C ARG A 730 -27.24 -18.47 -11.06
N PRO A 731 -27.01 -17.38 -10.30
CA PRO A 731 -28.05 -16.70 -9.55
C PRO A 731 -29.19 -16.20 -10.46
N LEU A 732 -30.38 -15.98 -9.89
CA LEU A 732 -31.51 -15.39 -10.61
C LEU A 732 -31.28 -13.90 -10.93
N PRO A 733 -32.00 -13.33 -11.91
CA PRO A 733 -31.92 -11.90 -12.19
C PRO A 733 -32.18 -11.05 -10.93
N GLY A 734 -31.35 -10.02 -10.76
CA GLY A 734 -31.39 -9.12 -9.60
C GLY A 734 -30.63 -9.62 -8.36
N SER A 735 -30.05 -10.83 -8.40
CA SER A 735 -29.12 -11.31 -7.37
C SER A 735 -27.68 -10.86 -7.69
N PRO A 736 -26.81 -10.67 -6.68
CA PRO A 736 -25.40 -10.36 -6.92
C PRO A 736 -24.68 -11.52 -7.62
N ALA A 737 -23.55 -11.21 -8.28
CA ALA A 737 -22.63 -12.24 -8.76
C ALA A 737 -22.04 -13.02 -7.58
N VAL A 738 -21.74 -14.30 -7.79
CA VAL A 738 -21.23 -15.18 -6.74
C VAL A 738 -19.78 -15.51 -7.02
N THR A 739 -18.89 -15.10 -6.11
CA THR A 739 -17.49 -15.51 -6.11
C THR A 739 -17.35 -16.85 -5.39
N VAL A 740 -16.70 -17.81 -6.04
CA VAL A 740 -16.44 -19.14 -5.49
C VAL A 740 -14.94 -19.39 -5.46
N GLN A 741 -14.44 -19.71 -4.28
CA GLN A 741 -13.10 -20.27 -4.13
C GLN A 741 -13.12 -21.76 -4.51
N TYR A 742 -12.13 -22.19 -5.28
CA TYR A 742 -11.91 -23.59 -5.57
C TYR A 742 -10.43 -23.95 -5.43
N ARG A 743 -10.16 -25.14 -4.91
CA ARG A 743 -8.81 -25.66 -4.71
C ARG A 743 -8.50 -26.69 -5.77
N ILE A 744 -7.31 -26.55 -6.36
CA ILE A 744 -6.70 -27.58 -7.21
C ILE A 744 -5.45 -28.09 -6.50
N SER A 745 -5.37 -29.40 -6.33
CA SER A 745 -4.20 -30.04 -5.75
C SER A 745 -3.70 -31.16 -6.66
N VAL A 746 -2.39 -31.31 -6.75
CA VAL A 746 -1.76 -32.49 -7.36
C VAL A 746 -1.35 -33.43 -6.25
N GLN A 747 -1.80 -34.69 -6.34
CA GLN A 747 -1.54 -35.72 -5.35
C GLN A 747 -0.80 -36.89 -6.00
N ASP A 748 0.22 -37.43 -5.32
CA ASP A 748 0.83 -38.70 -5.70
C ASP A 748 -0.16 -39.85 -5.44
N ARG A 749 -0.36 -40.71 -6.44
CA ARG A 749 -1.32 -41.83 -6.39
C ARG A 749 -0.88 -42.95 -5.45
N ASN A 750 0.43 -43.10 -5.23
CA ASN A 750 1.00 -44.20 -4.46
C ASN A 750 1.14 -43.83 -2.98
N THR A 751 1.54 -42.60 -2.68
CA THR A 751 1.75 -42.13 -1.29
C THR A 751 0.58 -41.35 -0.72
N GLU A 752 -0.35 -40.89 -1.56
CA GLU A 752 -1.41 -39.93 -1.20
C GLU A 752 -0.89 -38.57 -0.71
N GLU A 753 0.39 -38.28 -0.91
CA GLU A 753 1.00 -36.99 -0.58
C GLU A 753 0.53 -35.90 -1.54
N ILE A 754 0.17 -34.73 -1.01
CA ILE A 754 -0.12 -33.55 -1.83
C ILE A 754 1.21 -32.96 -2.28
N LEU A 755 1.48 -33.07 -3.58
CA LEU A 755 2.70 -32.58 -4.21
C LEU A 755 2.62 -31.11 -4.60
N GLY A 756 1.47 -30.45 -4.40
CA GLY A 756 1.26 -29.02 -4.63
C GLY A 756 -0.22 -28.68 -4.63
N SER A 757 -0.60 -27.55 -4.04
CA SER A 757 -2.00 -27.14 -3.93
C SER A 757 -2.17 -25.63 -4.03
N ARG A 758 -3.19 -25.19 -4.75
CA ARG A 758 -3.51 -23.76 -4.87
C ARG A 758 -5.00 -23.52 -4.84
N VAL A 759 -5.41 -22.43 -4.19
CA VAL A 759 -6.78 -21.92 -4.19
C VAL A 759 -6.86 -20.84 -5.25
N PHE A 760 -7.93 -20.88 -6.02
CA PHE A 760 -8.28 -19.91 -7.06
C PHE A 760 -9.68 -19.38 -6.78
N GLU A 761 -9.99 -18.25 -7.40
CA GLU A 761 -11.33 -17.68 -7.37
C GLU A 761 -11.92 -17.71 -8.78
N LEU A 762 -13.25 -17.83 -8.84
CA LEU A 762 -14.04 -17.58 -10.03
C LEU A 762 -15.30 -16.81 -9.64
N THR A 763 -15.84 -16.02 -10.56
CA THR A 763 -17.04 -15.22 -10.34
C THR A 763 -18.11 -15.59 -11.34
N ILE A 764 -19.28 -15.94 -10.83
CA ILE A 764 -20.44 -16.39 -11.62
C ILE A 764 -21.44 -15.25 -11.72
N LEU A 765 -21.78 -14.86 -12.96
CA LEU A 765 -22.75 -13.80 -13.21
C LEU A 765 -24.19 -14.30 -13.09
N PRO A 766 -25.11 -13.47 -12.54
CA PRO A 766 -26.53 -13.79 -12.50
C PRO A 766 -27.10 -13.93 -13.91
N LEU A 767 -28.20 -14.68 -14.04
CA LEU A 767 -29.05 -14.68 -15.23
C LEU A 767 -29.60 -13.27 -15.48
N THR A 768 -29.76 -12.93 -16.74
CA THR A 768 -30.47 -11.71 -17.16
C THR A 768 -31.94 -11.99 -17.41
N GLU A 769 -32.78 -10.96 -17.25
CA GLU A 769 -34.21 -11.04 -17.62
C GLU A 769 -34.40 -11.41 -19.11
N ALA A 770 -33.48 -10.97 -19.97
CA ALA A 770 -33.50 -11.30 -21.39
C ALA A 770 -33.27 -12.81 -21.63
N GLU A 771 -32.29 -13.41 -20.96
CA GLU A 771 -32.01 -14.85 -21.06
C GLU A 771 -33.20 -15.68 -20.57
N LEU A 772 -33.85 -15.29 -19.47
CA LEU A 772 -35.06 -15.97 -18.99
C LEU A 772 -36.22 -15.85 -19.99
N ALA A 773 -36.43 -14.66 -20.56
CA ALA A 773 -37.48 -14.45 -21.55
C ALA A 773 -37.22 -15.25 -22.84
N GLU A 774 -35.97 -15.34 -23.29
CA GLU A 774 -35.58 -16.18 -24.43
C GLU A 774 -35.79 -17.67 -24.13
N ALA A 775 -35.37 -18.14 -22.95
CA ALA A 775 -35.58 -19.53 -22.53
C ALA A 775 -37.08 -19.86 -22.42
N GLU A 776 -37.89 -18.95 -21.87
CA GLU A 776 -39.34 -19.08 -21.82
C GLU A 776 -39.92 -19.15 -23.24
N GLN A 777 -39.48 -18.29 -24.16
CA GLN A 777 -39.95 -18.30 -25.54
C GLN A 777 -39.61 -19.62 -26.24
N VAL A 778 -38.41 -20.16 -26.03
CA VAL A 778 -38.00 -21.47 -26.54
C VAL A 778 -38.91 -22.57 -25.98
N MET A 779 -39.13 -22.59 -24.67
CA MET A 779 -40.02 -23.54 -24.00
C MET A 779 -41.46 -23.46 -24.55
N GLN A 780 -42.01 -22.26 -24.71
CA GLN A 780 -43.33 -22.04 -25.30
C GLN A 780 -43.39 -22.52 -26.76
N SER A 781 -42.33 -22.27 -27.55
CA SER A 781 -42.25 -22.72 -28.93
C SER A 781 -42.23 -24.24 -29.04
N ALA A 782 -41.53 -24.92 -28.12
CA ALA A 782 -41.46 -26.38 -28.07
C ALA A 782 -42.81 -27.03 -27.75
N CYS A 783 -43.75 -26.30 -27.13
CA CYS A 783 -45.12 -26.74 -26.90
C CYS A 783 -46.05 -26.59 -28.13
N THR A 784 -45.54 -26.09 -29.26
CA THR A 784 -46.35 -25.93 -30.47
C THR A 784 -46.29 -27.17 -31.36
N GLU A 785 -47.42 -27.49 -32.00
CA GLU A 785 -47.51 -28.58 -32.97
C GLU A 785 -46.53 -28.38 -34.15
N GLU A 786 -46.22 -27.12 -34.49
CA GLU A 786 -45.34 -26.78 -35.60
C GLU A 786 -43.87 -27.15 -35.31
N VAL A 787 -43.37 -26.90 -34.09
CA VAL A 787 -42.00 -27.29 -33.71
C VAL A 787 -41.87 -28.81 -33.63
N TYR A 788 -42.87 -29.49 -33.05
CA TYR A 788 -42.92 -30.96 -33.04
C TYR A 788 -42.92 -31.54 -34.45
N TRP A 789 -43.80 -31.03 -35.32
CA TRP A 789 -43.86 -31.45 -36.72
C TRP A 789 -42.54 -31.19 -37.43
N ASN A 790 -41.93 -30.01 -37.27
CA ASN A 790 -40.64 -29.69 -37.88
C ASN A 790 -39.51 -30.62 -37.41
N GLY A 791 -39.53 -31.06 -36.15
CA GLY A 791 -38.57 -32.02 -35.61
C GLY A 791 -38.71 -33.43 -36.18
N ILE A 792 -39.94 -33.87 -36.50
CA ILE A 792 -40.21 -35.25 -36.94
C ILE A 792 -40.49 -35.40 -38.45
N LYS A 793 -40.79 -34.33 -39.18
CA LYS A 793 -41.32 -34.40 -40.55
C LYS A 793 -40.38 -35.06 -41.56
N GLY A 794 -39.07 -35.11 -41.33
CA GLY A 794 -38.11 -35.56 -42.34
C GLY A 794 -38.25 -34.73 -43.63
N GLU A 795 -38.44 -35.39 -44.78
CA GLU A 795 -38.68 -34.73 -46.07
C GLU A 795 -40.17 -34.48 -46.37
N ASN A 796 -41.09 -34.78 -45.43
CA ASN A 796 -42.53 -34.59 -45.65
C ASN A 796 -42.92 -33.10 -45.69
N ALA A 797 -43.65 -32.71 -46.74
CA ALA A 797 -44.09 -31.33 -46.95
C ALA A 797 -45.31 -30.91 -46.10
N SER A 798 -46.12 -31.86 -45.63
CA SER A 798 -47.32 -31.58 -44.83
C SER A 798 -47.60 -32.68 -43.80
N LYS A 799 -48.06 -32.28 -42.61
CA LYS A 799 -48.46 -33.18 -41.52
C LYS A 799 -49.67 -34.06 -41.87
N ASP A 800 -50.52 -33.59 -42.78
CA ASP A 800 -51.72 -34.30 -43.22
C ASP A 800 -51.46 -35.25 -44.41
N SER A 801 -50.21 -35.30 -44.91
CA SER A 801 -49.84 -36.08 -46.09
C SER A 801 -48.41 -36.64 -45.97
N VAL A 802 -48.23 -37.57 -45.04
CA VAL A 802 -46.96 -38.27 -44.82
C VAL A 802 -46.72 -39.31 -45.92
N THR A 803 -45.69 -39.10 -46.73
CA THR A 803 -45.30 -39.94 -47.88
C THR A 803 -43.91 -40.59 -47.73
N VAL A 804 -43.11 -40.15 -46.75
CA VAL A 804 -41.83 -40.75 -46.35
C VAL A 804 -41.77 -40.94 -44.83
N ASN A 805 -40.82 -41.76 -44.36
CA ASN A 805 -40.66 -42.03 -42.92
C ASN A 805 -40.39 -40.74 -42.13
N LEU A 806 -41.03 -40.61 -40.98
CA LEU A 806 -40.73 -39.57 -39.99
C LEU A 806 -39.39 -39.85 -39.31
N ALA A 807 -38.72 -38.79 -38.86
CA ALA A 807 -37.54 -38.91 -38.03
C ALA A 807 -37.92 -39.52 -36.66
N PRO A 808 -37.13 -40.46 -36.12
CA PRO A 808 -37.32 -40.95 -34.77
C PRO A 808 -37.11 -39.81 -33.77
N PHE A 809 -37.89 -39.79 -32.70
CA PHE A 809 -37.70 -38.87 -31.59
C PHE A 809 -37.74 -39.63 -30.27
N SER A 810 -37.16 -39.03 -29.23
CA SER A 810 -37.25 -39.50 -27.86
C SER A 810 -38.15 -38.55 -27.09
N GLU A 811 -39.17 -39.11 -26.44
CA GLU A 811 -40.09 -38.35 -25.58
C GLU A 811 -39.55 -38.36 -24.15
N LEU A 812 -39.50 -37.18 -23.53
CA LEU A 812 -39.29 -37.06 -22.09
C LEU A 812 -40.61 -37.37 -21.39
N VAL A 813 -40.67 -38.53 -20.72
CA VAL A 813 -41.86 -38.93 -19.96
C VAL A 813 -41.69 -38.46 -18.53
N LEU A 814 -42.53 -37.53 -18.11
CA LEU A 814 -42.51 -37.00 -16.75
C LEU A 814 -42.73 -38.12 -15.73
N ASN A 815 -41.76 -38.35 -14.85
CA ASN A 815 -41.91 -39.21 -13.69
C ASN A 815 -42.12 -38.38 -12.41
N GLU A 816 -42.26 -39.06 -11.27
CA GLU A 816 -42.51 -38.45 -9.94
C GLU A 816 -41.43 -37.42 -9.53
N ASN A 817 -40.27 -37.46 -10.17
CA ASN A 817 -39.12 -36.59 -9.93
C ASN A 817 -38.89 -35.55 -11.05
N GLY A 818 -39.82 -35.40 -12.00
CA GLY A 818 -39.79 -34.32 -12.99
C GLY A 818 -39.27 -34.68 -14.40
N GLY A 819 -38.97 -35.95 -14.68
CA GLY A 819 -38.52 -36.41 -16.02
C GLY A 819 -37.36 -37.36 -15.96
#